data_AF-F2LST1-F1
#
_entry.id   AF-F2LST1-F1
#
_cell.length_a   1.000
_cell.length_b   1.000
_cell.length_c   1.000
_cell.angle_alpha   90.00
_cell.angle_beta   90.00
_cell.angle_gamma   90.00
#
_symmetry.space_group_name_H-M   'P 1'
#
loop_
_entity.id
_entity.type
_entity.pdbx_description
1 polymer ?
#
loop_
_entity_poly.entity_id
_entity_poly.type
_entity_poly.pdbx_seq_one_letter_code
_entity_poly.pdbx_strand_id
1 'polypeptide(L)'
;MLHLHSSYSANAILAALPEGSIRAIAPHLELVRIRAGMFDRGGEPMRHLHFPTTAMMSVQHLMEDGAMVEVAVVGREGVVGLGTLVGRVAASNRVEVRIGGMAYRVPSGVMRAEFERSAQTYRLLLNICQATMAQISRSALCNRHHSVSEQLSRWLLLAHDRIDGDELAVTQQTIANMLGVRREGVTEAAGNLQKAGLIRQRRGRITVLDRVGLEHHALRMLRPDSRRLSTAARHARECEAGGGSPAHAGRALRISSPRCVTMQSMPGGTNTMRRAAIAVANVVLVLAGALAAQVASGLGWHALSDAQRGAIALLCALMVALLPRYLRTVRGGVAAQGGTHVLTHTLVAVACASVLTVAGTMGIMNRGGTVTTRWIVRTVLAGDAALLLGRAALLALALTRGDPRARQLRVAIVGATAYGRVAIERMQLAPNGPFAAACVFDDDAPAAAGGIGGVPVIDDWSALRDLIRGGDIDEVWLTLPISNEWRIQRIVRELRDEFVELRLLPDVRQMAIVDRSATDVLGMPAINLATTPRSAPELWAKFAFDRLFAFGVLIPLLPLLTMLAIAVKLSSPGPVLFRQRRKGVDGREFDILKFRTMRVHRAQPGVVQQASRNDSRITRVGAFLRRTSLDELPQFFNVLFGQMSVVGPRPHAIEHDDLYRQLIDCYMYRYRVRPGITGWAQVNGYRGETRKVEAMAARVKFDLFYMQNWSFWFDIKIILMTVVRGFIGRNAF
;
A
#
# COMPACT_ATOMS: atom_id res chain seq x y z
N MET A 1 14.00 -40.63 -39.76
CA MET A 1 13.92 -39.58 -38.73
C MET A 1 12.62 -38.75 -38.75
N LEU A 2 11.54 -39.19 -39.42
CA LEU A 2 10.32 -38.38 -39.65
C LEU A 2 9.04 -38.80 -38.88
N HIS A 3 9.11 -39.79 -37.98
CA HIS A 3 7.88 -40.37 -37.37
C HIS A 3 7.60 -40.04 -35.90
N LEU A 4 8.48 -39.34 -35.16
CA LEU A 4 8.25 -39.03 -33.74
C LEU A 4 7.47 -37.72 -33.50
N HIS A 5 7.44 -36.79 -34.46
CA HIS A 5 6.82 -35.47 -34.26
C HIS A 5 5.31 -35.41 -34.56
N SER A 6 4.76 -36.33 -35.36
CA SER A 6 3.36 -36.21 -35.80
C SER A 6 2.35 -36.47 -34.67
N SER A 7 2.64 -37.38 -33.74
CA SER A 7 1.73 -37.78 -32.66
C SER A 7 1.64 -36.78 -31.50
N TYR A 8 2.73 -36.09 -31.16
CA TYR A 8 2.77 -35.15 -30.01
C TYR A 8 2.37 -33.71 -30.38
N SER A 9 2.18 -33.43 -31.68
CA SER A 9 1.77 -32.12 -32.22
C SER A 9 0.39 -31.64 -31.72
N ALA A 10 -0.41 -32.55 -31.15
CA ALA A 10 -1.75 -32.25 -30.64
C ALA A 10 -1.76 -31.33 -29.40
N ASN A 11 -0.63 -31.17 -28.71
CA ASN A 11 -0.43 -30.18 -27.64
C ASN A 11 0.70 -29.21 -28.02
N ALA A 12 0.47 -27.91 -27.88
CA ALA A 12 1.38 -26.86 -28.34
C ALA A 12 2.73 -26.85 -27.60
N ILE A 13 2.75 -27.26 -26.33
CA ILE A 13 3.98 -27.29 -25.52
C ILE A 13 4.84 -28.47 -25.95
N LEU A 14 4.24 -29.67 -26.10
CA LEU A 14 4.97 -30.85 -26.59
C LEU A 14 5.51 -30.61 -28.00
N ALA A 15 4.74 -29.95 -28.87
CA ALA A 15 5.19 -29.57 -30.21
C ALA A 15 6.36 -28.56 -30.23
N ALA A 16 6.51 -27.77 -29.17
CA ALA A 16 7.54 -26.73 -29.06
C ALA A 16 8.81 -27.19 -28.32
N LEU A 17 8.80 -28.37 -27.69
CA LEU A 17 9.98 -28.89 -27.00
C LEU A 17 11.11 -29.26 -27.99
N PRO A 18 12.39 -29.05 -27.60
CA PRO A 18 13.52 -29.49 -28.40
C PRO A 18 13.49 -31.00 -28.67
N GLU A 19 14.00 -31.44 -29.83
CA GLU A 19 13.95 -32.87 -30.20
C GLU A 19 14.69 -33.78 -29.21
N GLY A 20 15.79 -33.28 -28.63
CA GLY A 20 16.52 -33.99 -27.57
C GLY A 20 15.69 -34.17 -26.30
N SER A 21 14.86 -33.17 -25.98
CA SER A 21 13.96 -33.20 -24.82
C SER A 21 12.76 -34.10 -25.06
N ILE A 22 12.16 -34.06 -26.25
CA ILE A 22 11.09 -34.98 -26.65
C ILE A 22 11.57 -36.43 -26.62
N ARG A 23 12.77 -36.73 -27.13
CA ARG A 23 13.34 -38.08 -27.04
C ARG A 23 13.55 -38.55 -25.62
N ALA A 24 13.92 -37.65 -24.70
CA ALA A 24 14.11 -37.98 -23.29
C ALA A 24 12.79 -38.29 -22.56
N ILE A 25 11.71 -37.57 -22.88
CA ILE A 25 10.41 -37.76 -22.19
C ILE A 25 9.47 -38.73 -22.90
N ALA A 26 9.65 -39.00 -24.20
CA ALA A 26 8.78 -39.86 -25.01
C ALA A 26 8.54 -41.27 -24.42
N PRO A 27 9.54 -41.96 -23.84
CA PRO A 27 9.31 -43.27 -23.20
C PRO A 27 8.36 -43.23 -22.00
N HIS A 28 8.14 -42.04 -21.43
CA HIS A 28 7.33 -41.80 -20.24
C HIS A 28 6.04 -41.02 -20.55
N LEU A 29 5.78 -40.70 -21.82
CA LEU A 29 4.57 -40.01 -22.25
C LEU A 29 3.46 -41.02 -22.52
N GLU A 30 2.38 -40.91 -21.77
CA GLU A 30 1.20 -41.78 -21.92
C GLU A 30 -0.02 -40.97 -22.36
N LEU A 31 -0.70 -41.39 -23.42
CA LEU A 31 -1.96 -40.78 -23.84
C LEU A 31 -3.12 -41.35 -23.01
N VAL A 32 -3.78 -40.51 -22.21
CA VAL A 32 -4.86 -40.90 -21.31
C VAL A 32 -6.18 -40.22 -21.63
N ARG A 33 -7.28 -40.94 -21.39
CA ARG A 33 -8.64 -40.39 -21.47
C ARG A 33 -9.05 -39.80 -20.12
N ILE A 34 -9.37 -38.52 -20.10
CA ILE A 34 -9.80 -37.79 -18.91
C ILE A 34 -11.32 -37.56 -18.96
N ARG A 35 -12.05 -37.99 -17.93
CA ARG A 35 -13.50 -37.78 -17.80
C ARG A 35 -13.79 -36.41 -17.18
N ALA A 36 -14.94 -35.83 -17.53
CA ALA A 36 -15.41 -34.60 -16.90
C ALA A 36 -15.70 -34.83 -15.40
N GLY A 37 -15.39 -33.83 -14.57
CA GLY A 37 -15.53 -33.88 -13.12
C GLY A 37 -14.23 -33.57 -12.38
N MET A 38 -14.24 -33.78 -11.07
CA MET A 38 -13.11 -33.49 -10.19
C MET A 38 -11.90 -34.34 -10.54
N PHE A 39 -10.77 -33.69 -10.84
CA PHE A 39 -9.53 -34.34 -11.25
C PHE A 39 -8.50 -34.37 -10.13
N ASP A 40 -8.32 -33.24 -9.44
CA ASP A 40 -7.45 -33.11 -8.27
C ASP A 40 -8.14 -32.27 -7.18
N ARG A 41 -8.13 -32.78 -5.95
CA ARG A 41 -8.72 -32.13 -4.76
C ARG A 41 -7.79 -31.11 -4.10
N GLY A 42 -6.54 -30.99 -4.56
CA GLY A 42 -5.52 -30.12 -3.97
C GLY A 42 -4.99 -30.65 -2.63
N GLY A 43 -3.84 -30.14 -2.19
CA GLY A 43 -3.23 -30.47 -0.90
C GLY A 43 -2.06 -31.48 -0.96
N GLU A 44 -1.94 -32.26 -2.04
CA GLU A 44 -0.75 -33.07 -2.34
C GLU A 44 -0.12 -32.64 -3.67
N PRO A 45 1.22 -32.78 -3.82
CA PRO A 45 1.88 -32.47 -5.09
C PRO A 45 1.44 -33.46 -6.20
N MET A 46 1.06 -32.94 -7.36
CA MET A 46 0.69 -33.75 -8.52
C MET A 46 1.85 -34.68 -8.93
N ARG A 47 1.56 -35.97 -9.04
CA ARG A 47 2.54 -36.99 -9.45
C ARG A 47 2.88 -36.95 -10.94
N HIS A 48 2.00 -36.35 -11.74
CA HIS A 48 2.15 -36.24 -13.19
C HIS A 48 1.81 -34.83 -13.66
N LEU A 49 2.49 -34.39 -14.71
CA LEU A 49 2.04 -33.25 -15.52
C LEU A 49 1.11 -33.76 -16.61
N HIS A 50 0.11 -32.95 -16.96
CA HIS A 50 -0.88 -33.28 -17.98
C HIS A 50 -0.93 -32.23 -19.06
N PHE A 51 -0.82 -32.67 -20.32
CA PHE A 51 -0.83 -31.87 -21.53
C PHE A 51 -2.12 -32.20 -22.28
N PRO A 52 -3.21 -31.43 -22.07
CA PRO A 52 -4.47 -31.67 -22.74
C PRO A 52 -4.30 -31.61 -24.26
N THR A 53 -5.05 -32.41 -25.00
CA THR A 53 -5.09 -32.35 -26.47
C THR A 53 -6.49 -32.01 -26.95
N THR A 54 -7.50 -32.65 -26.38
CA THR A 54 -8.93 -32.37 -26.60
C THR A 54 -9.71 -32.13 -25.30
N ALA A 55 -9.08 -32.36 -24.14
CA ALA A 55 -9.67 -32.06 -22.83
C ALA A 55 -9.49 -30.57 -22.45
N MET A 56 -10.39 -30.06 -21.62
CA MET A 56 -10.31 -28.71 -21.04
C MET A 56 -10.37 -28.80 -19.52
N MET A 57 -9.31 -28.33 -18.87
CA MET A 57 -9.11 -28.45 -17.43
C MET A 57 -9.16 -27.07 -16.77
N SER A 58 -9.92 -26.94 -15.70
CA SER A 58 -10.07 -25.73 -14.90
C SER A 58 -9.24 -25.84 -13.64
N VAL A 59 -8.37 -24.85 -13.42
CA VAL A 59 -7.58 -24.70 -12.19
C VAL A 59 -8.34 -23.72 -11.28
N GLN A 60 -8.71 -24.18 -10.09
CA GLN A 60 -9.56 -23.45 -9.17
C GLN A 60 -8.91 -23.27 -7.80
N HIS A 61 -9.25 -22.19 -7.10
CA HIS A 61 -8.84 -21.92 -5.74
C HIS A 61 -10.04 -21.98 -4.80
N LEU A 62 -9.87 -22.60 -3.63
CA LEU A 62 -10.87 -22.61 -2.57
C LEU A 62 -10.66 -21.38 -1.69
N MET A 63 -11.66 -20.52 -1.59
CA MET A 63 -11.65 -19.35 -0.71
C MET A 63 -11.98 -19.75 0.74
N GLU A 64 -11.64 -18.89 1.71
CA GLU A 64 -11.89 -19.12 3.14
C GLU A 64 -13.38 -19.31 3.48
N ASP A 65 -14.28 -18.76 2.67
CA ASP A 65 -15.73 -18.89 2.80
C ASP A 65 -16.30 -20.17 2.15
N GLY A 66 -15.44 -21.03 1.59
CA GLY A 66 -15.82 -22.25 0.90
C GLY A 66 -16.17 -22.06 -0.58
N ALA A 67 -16.15 -20.83 -1.10
CA ALA A 67 -16.40 -20.58 -2.51
C ALA A 67 -15.23 -21.08 -3.38
N MET A 68 -15.55 -21.64 -4.54
CA MET A 68 -14.55 -22.08 -5.53
C MET A 68 -14.44 -21.03 -6.63
N VAL A 69 -13.25 -20.45 -6.80
CA VAL A 69 -12.97 -19.45 -7.83
C VAL A 69 -12.07 -20.06 -8.89
N GLU A 70 -12.48 -19.98 -10.16
CA GLU A 70 -11.63 -20.39 -11.26
C GLU A 70 -10.49 -19.37 -11.47
N VAL A 71 -9.26 -19.87 -11.44
CA VAL A 71 -8.03 -19.08 -11.61
C VAL A 71 -7.57 -19.11 -13.05
N ALA A 72 -7.59 -20.28 -13.67
CA ALA A 72 -7.13 -20.47 -15.04
C ALA A 72 -7.85 -21.64 -15.71
N VAL A 73 -7.86 -21.61 -17.04
CA VAL A 73 -8.29 -22.74 -17.87
C VAL A 73 -7.15 -23.15 -18.78
N VAL A 74 -6.94 -24.46 -18.86
CA VAL A 74 -5.85 -25.11 -19.58
C VAL A 74 -6.44 -26.05 -20.62
N GLY A 75 -6.16 -25.77 -21.90
CA GLY A 75 -6.51 -26.61 -23.05
C GLY A 75 -5.27 -27.13 -23.77
N ARG A 76 -5.38 -27.34 -25.08
CA ARG A 76 -4.32 -27.88 -25.94
C ARG A 76 -3.06 -27.03 -26.04
N GLU A 77 -3.16 -25.77 -25.64
CA GLU A 77 -2.07 -24.79 -25.59
C GLU A 77 -1.23 -24.86 -24.32
N GLY A 78 -1.69 -25.60 -23.31
CA GLY A 78 -1.17 -25.51 -21.95
C GLY A 78 -0.80 -26.85 -21.33
N VAL A 79 -0.44 -26.79 -20.04
CA VAL A 79 -0.09 -27.93 -19.20
C VAL A 79 -0.59 -27.70 -17.77
N VAL A 80 -1.15 -28.74 -17.16
CA VAL A 80 -1.52 -28.77 -15.74
C VAL A 80 -0.41 -29.45 -14.95
N GLY A 81 -0.10 -28.93 -13.76
CA GLY A 81 0.94 -29.48 -12.88
C GLY A 81 2.31 -28.82 -13.02
N LEU A 82 2.43 -27.75 -13.83
CA LEU A 82 3.70 -27.03 -14.03
C LEU A 82 4.30 -26.47 -12.73
N GLY A 83 3.45 -26.10 -11.76
CA GLY A 83 3.88 -25.64 -10.44
C GLY A 83 4.70 -26.68 -9.66
N THR A 84 4.55 -27.97 -9.99
CA THR A 84 5.38 -29.03 -9.39
C THR A 84 6.85 -28.96 -9.81
N LEU A 85 7.20 -28.25 -10.89
CA LEU A 85 8.58 -28.12 -11.32
C LEU A 85 9.35 -27.02 -10.55
N VAL A 86 8.65 -26.05 -9.96
CA VAL A 86 9.25 -24.84 -9.38
C VAL A 86 9.44 -24.94 -7.84
N GLY A 87 8.92 -25.98 -7.19
CA GLY A 87 9.17 -26.23 -5.76
C GLY A 87 8.19 -27.22 -5.10
N ARG A 88 8.52 -27.70 -3.89
CA ARG A 88 7.71 -28.64 -3.07
C ARG A 88 6.49 -27.99 -2.38
N VAL A 89 5.93 -26.93 -2.96
CA VAL A 89 4.70 -26.34 -2.42
C VAL A 89 3.53 -27.12 -3.02
N ALA A 90 2.79 -27.84 -2.18
CA ALA A 90 1.50 -28.39 -2.59
C ALA A 90 0.65 -27.22 -3.07
N ALA A 91 0.36 -27.16 -4.36
CA ALA A 91 -0.53 -26.14 -4.88
C ALA A 91 -1.88 -26.32 -4.17
N SER A 92 -2.35 -25.27 -3.47
CA SER A 92 -3.71 -25.21 -2.90
C SER A 92 -4.79 -25.12 -3.99
N ASN A 93 -4.44 -25.47 -5.23
CA ASN A 93 -5.28 -25.34 -6.39
C ASN A 93 -5.90 -26.70 -6.70
N ARG A 94 -7.21 -26.71 -6.81
CA ARG A 94 -7.99 -27.85 -7.30
C ARG A 94 -7.98 -27.84 -8.81
N VAL A 95 -8.05 -29.03 -9.40
CA VAL A 95 -8.21 -29.17 -10.84
C VAL A 95 -9.52 -29.91 -11.11
N GLU A 96 -10.37 -29.32 -11.95
CA GLU A 96 -11.62 -29.91 -12.39
C GLU A 96 -11.61 -30.01 -13.91
N VAL A 97 -11.93 -31.17 -14.46
CA VAL A 97 -12.05 -31.37 -15.90
C VAL A 97 -13.43 -30.92 -16.32
N ARG A 98 -13.49 -29.83 -17.08
CA ARG A 98 -14.74 -29.23 -17.57
C ARG A 98 -15.25 -29.98 -18.79
N ILE A 99 -14.35 -30.24 -19.74
CA ILE A 99 -14.64 -30.98 -20.96
C ILE A 99 -13.74 -32.20 -20.96
N GLY A 100 -14.36 -33.38 -20.88
CA GLY A 100 -13.64 -34.66 -20.97
C GLY A 100 -13.06 -34.85 -22.37
N GLY A 101 -11.90 -35.50 -22.45
CA GLY A 101 -11.16 -35.65 -23.69
C GLY A 101 -9.88 -36.44 -23.48
N MET A 102 -8.89 -36.20 -24.33
CA MET A 102 -7.58 -36.83 -24.27
C MET A 102 -6.54 -35.83 -23.74
N ALA A 103 -5.52 -36.35 -23.05
CA ALA A 103 -4.35 -35.62 -22.61
C ALA A 103 -3.14 -36.56 -22.57
N TYR A 104 -1.95 -36.04 -22.86
CA TYR A 104 -0.72 -36.75 -22.52
C TYR A 104 -0.37 -36.53 -21.04
N ARG A 105 0.14 -37.56 -20.38
CA ARG A 105 0.70 -37.44 -19.03
C ARG A 105 2.16 -37.87 -18.99
N VAL A 106 2.95 -37.21 -18.15
CA VAL A 106 4.34 -37.57 -17.85
C VAL A 106 4.58 -37.48 -16.35
N PRO A 107 5.36 -38.38 -15.72
CA PRO A 107 5.71 -38.27 -14.32
C PRO A 107 6.44 -36.96 -14.00
N SER A 108 6.06 -36.28 -12.91
CA SER A 108 6.63 -34.98 -12.55
C SER A 108 8.14 -35.03 -12.33
N GLY A 109 8.67 -36.15 -11.83
CA GLY A 109 10.11 -36.36 -11.63
C GLY A 109 10.90 -36.40 -12.94
N VAL A 110 10.34 -37.05 -13.98
CA VAL A 110 10.96 -37.13 -15.31
C VAL A 110 11.02 -35.75 -15.95
N MET A 111 9.90 -35.01 -15.90
CA MET A 111 9.86 -33.66 -16.45
C MET A 111 10.75 -32.69 -15.67
N ARG A 112 10.88 -32.87 -14.35
CA ARG A 112 11.80 -32.07 -13.52
C ARG A 112 13.26 -32.32 -13.90
N ALA A 113 13.66 -33.58 -14.07
CA ALA A 113 15.00 -33.90 -14.53
C ALA A 113 15.30 -33.27 -15.91
N GLU A 114 14.33 -33.28 -16.82
CA GLU A 114 14.49 -32.63 -18.13
C GLU A 114 14.52 -31.10 -18.05
N PHE A 115 13.72 -30.51 -17.16
CA PHE A 115 13.72 -29.08 -16.88
C PHE A 115 15.06 -28.60 -16.31
N GLU A 116 15.69 -29.40 -15.44
CA GLU A 116 17.01 -29.12 -14.86
C GLU A 116 18.15 -29.38 -15.87
N ARG A 117 17.98 -30.37 -16.75
CA ARG A 117 19.00 -30.78 -17.74
C ARG A 117 19.09 -29.84 -18.95
N SER A 118 17.96 -29.40 -19.49
CA SER A 118 17.90 -28.66 -20.75
C SER A 118 17.55 -27.18 -20.55
N ALA A 119 18.54 -26.31 -20.77
CA ALA A 119 18.36 -24.85 -20.70
C ALA A 119 17.28 -24.33 -21.69
N GLN A 120 17.09 -25.01 -22.82
CA GLN A 120 16.05 -24.66 -23.80
C GLN A 120 14.66 -25.02 -23.27
N THR A 121 14.49 -26.23 -22.72
CA THR A 121 13.24 -26.65 -22.06
C THR A 121 12.91 -25.74 -20.89
N TYR A 122 13.91 -25.41 -20.06
CA TYR A 122 13.78 -24.45 -18.97
C TYR A 122 13.22 -23.11 -19.45
N ARG A 123 13.82 -22.50 -20.47
CA ARG A 123 13.36 -21.21 -21.04
C ARG A 123 11.95 -21.31 -21.63
N LEU A 124 11.64 -22.39 -22.35
CA LEU A 124 10.31 -22.60 -22.93
C LEU A 124 9.24 -22.66 -21.83
N LEU A 125 9.45 -23.50 -20.81
CA LEU A 125 8.50 -23.65 -19.71
C LEU A 125 8.36 -22.37 -18.88
N LEU A 126 9.44 -21.62 -18.67
CA LEU A 126 9.37 -20.30 -18.04
C LEU A 126 8.54 -19.30 -18.85
N ASN A 127 8.74 -19.25 -20.18
CA ASN A 127 7.95 -18.37 -21.04
C ASN A 127 6.45 -18.73 -20.98
N ILE A 128 6.12 -20.02 -20.89
CA ILE A 128 4.75 -20.51 -20.73
C ILE A 128 4.18 -20.12 -19.36
N CYS A 129 4.95 -20.26 -18.27
CA CYS A 129 4.55 -19.77 -16.94
C CYS A 129 4.19 -18.28 -17.00
N GLN A 130 5.04 -17.47 -17.63
CA GLN A 130 4.85 -16.03 -17.75
C GLN A 130 3.62 -15.67 -18.58
N ALA A 131 3.42 -16.32 -19.73
CA ALA A 131 2.25 -16.14 -20.57
C ALA A 131 0.96 -16.48 -19.82
N THR A 132 0.97 -17.57 -19.04
CA THR A 132 -0.16 -18.00 -18.21
C THR A 132 -0.45 -16.97 -17.12
N MET A 133 0.57 -16.46 -16.42
CA MET A 133 0.40 -15.40 -15.42
C MET A 133 -0.14 -14.10 -16.02
N ALA A 134 0.32 -13.72 -17.22
CA ALA A 134 -0.20 -12.56 -17.95
C ALA A 134 -1.69 -12.73 -18.30
N GLN A 135 -2.08 -13.94 -18.73
CA GLN A 135 -3.47 -14.28 -19.03
C GLN A 135 -4.36 -14.23 -17.79
N ILE A 136 -3.94 -14.81 -16.66
CA ILE A 136 -4.67 -14.77 -15.39
C ILE A 136 -4.88 -13.32 -14.94
N SER A 137 -3.83 -12.50 -15.00
CA SER A 137 -3.86 -11.10 -14.58
C SER A 137 -4.79 -10.26 -15.46
N ARG A 138 -4.75 -10.47 -16.79
CA ARG A 138 -5.67 -9.82 -17.73
C ARG A 138 -7.12 -10.28 -17.52
N SER A 139 -7.32 -11.56 -17.21
CA SER A 139 -8.65 -12.10 -16.88
C SER A 139 -9.25 -11.42 -15.65
N ALA A 140 -8.47 -11.29 -14.57
CA ALA A 140 -8.89 -10.64 -13.33
C ALA A 140 -9.26 -9.15 -13.54
N LEU A 141 -8.48 -8.41 -14.35
CA LEU A 141 -8.80 -7.03 -14.71
C LEU A 141 -10.08 -6.94 -15.55
N CYS A 142 -10.26 -7.85 -16.50
CA CYS A 142 -11.43 -7.82 -17.36
C CYS A 142 -12.74 -8.10 -16.60
N ASN A 143 -12.71 -9.03 -15.64
CA ASN A 143 -13.87 -9.36 -14.81
C ASN A 143 -14.38 -8.14 -14.00
N ARG A 144 -13.51 -7.15 -13.75
CA ARG A 144 -13.86 -5.92 -13.00
C ARG A 144 -14.39 -4.79 -13.87
N HIS A 145 -14.01 -4.74 -15.16
CA HIS A 145 -14.24 -3.56 -16.00
C HIS A 145 -15.14 -3.79 -17.21
N HIS A 146 -15.49 -5.03 -17.54
CA HIS A 146 -16.34 -5.36 -18.69
C HIS A 146 -17.72 -5.84 -18.29
N SER A 147 -18.69 -5.65 -19.18
CA SER A 147 -20.04 -6.20 -19.05
C SER A 147 -20.03 -7.74 -19.10
N VAL A 148 -21.06 -8.36 -18.51
CA VAL A 148 -21.21 -9.83 -18.53
C VAL A 148 -21.31 -10.37 -19.97
N SER A 149 -21.86 -9.59 -20.90
CA SER A 149 -21.95 -9.96 -22.32
C SER A 149 -20.57 -10.04 -22.98
N GLU A 150 -19.68 -9.06 -22.75
CA GLU A 150 -18.32 -9.08 -23.30
C GLU A 150 -17.47 -10.20 -22.68
N GLN A 151 -17.62 -10.39 -21.36
CA GLN A 151 -16.96 -11.49 -20.63
C GLN A 151 -17.38 -12.86 -21.17
N LEU A 152 -18.69 -13.04 -21.46
CA LEU A 152 -19.24 -14.24 -22.05
C LEU A 152 -18.72 -14.46 -23.47
N SER A 153 -18.74 -13.44 -24.34
CA SER A 153 -18.20 -13.55 -25.71
C SER A 153 -16.73 -13.96 -25.71
N ARG A 154 -15.91 -13.34 -24.86
CA ARG A 154 -14.49 -13.71 -24.72
C ARG A 154 -14.32 -15.15 -24.25
N TRP A 155 -15.09 -15.57 -23.26
CA TRP A 155 -15.02 -16.93 -22.74
C TRP A 155 -15.42 -17.96 -23.81
N LEU A 156 -16.48 -17.68 -24.58
CA LEU A 156 -16.92 -18.53 -25.68
C LEU A 156 -15.84 -18.67 -26.76
N LEU A 157 -15.19 -17.58 -27.16
CA LEU A 157 -14.07 -17.62 -28.11
C LEU A 157 -12.89 -18.45 -27.57
N LEU A 158 -12.52 -18.22 -26.31
CA LEU A 158 -11.44 -18.96 -25.65
C LEU A 158 -11.77 -20.44 -25.45
N ALA A 159 -13.03 -20.80 -25.29
CA ALA A 159 -13.46 -22.19 -25.18
C ALA A 159 -13.54 -22.84 -26.56
N HIS A 160 -14.04 -22.12 -27.57
CA HIS A 160 -14.11 -22.53 -28.97
C HIS A 160 -12.72 -22.81 -29.56
N ASP A 161 -11.74 -21.93 -29.31
CA ASP A 161 -10.35 -22.13 -29.74
C ASP A 161 -9.68 -23.40 -29.13
N ARG A 162 -10.31 -24.02 -28.11
CA ARG A 162 -9.77 -25.16 -27.36
C ARG A 162 -10.47 -26.49 -27.64
N ILE A 163 -11.62 -26.49 -28.31
CA ILE A 163 -12.37 -27.69 -28.64
C ILE A 163 -12.35 -27.95 -30.15
N ASP A 164 -12.42 -29.21 -30.56
CA ASP A 164 -12.61 -29.57 -31.96
C ASP A 164 -14.13 -29.55 -32.25
N GLY A 165 -14.63 -28.40 -32.75
CA GLY A 165 -16.04 -28.21 -33.15
C GLY A 165 -16.68 -26.94 -32.60
N ASP A 166 -17.90 -26.62 -33.07
CA ASP A 166 -18.60 -25.37 -32.71
C ASP A 166 -19.50 -25.48 -31.47
N GLU A 167 -19.63 -26.67 -30.88
CA GLU A 167 -20.56 -26.95 -29.79
C GLU A 167 -19.87 -27.16 -28.44
N LEU A 168 -20.20 -26.31 -27.47
CA LEU A 168 -19.70 -26.33 -26.10
C LEU A 168 -20.73 -26.99 -25.17
N ALA A 169 -20.38 -28.15 -24.59
CA ALA A 169 -21.20 -28.82 -23.58
C ALA A 169 -21.01 -28.18 -22.20
N VAL A 170 -21.78 -27.12 -21.90
CA VAL A 170 -21.64 -26.33 -20.67
C VAL A 170 -22.98 -25.78 -20.18
N THR A 171 -23.16 -25.69 -18.86
CA THR A 171 -24.36 -25.09 -18.25
C THR A 171 -24.17 -23.59 -17.96
N GLN A 172 -25.26 -22.82 -17.91
CA GLN A 172 -25.21 -21.40 -17.53
C GLN A 172 -24.66 -21.19 -16.12
N GLN A 173 -24.92 -22.10 -15.18
CA GLN A 173 -24.35 -22.03 -13.83
C GLN A 173 -22.84 -22.23 -13.85
N THR A 174 -22.35 -23.15 -14.68
CA THR A 174 -20.90 -23.34 -14.86
C THR A 174 -20.27 -22.07 -15.41
N ILE A 175 -20.87 -21.43 -16.42
CA ILE A 175 -20.39 -20.16 -16.98
C ILE A 175 -20.40 -19.04 -15.93
N ALA A 176 -21.45 -18.97 -15.11
CA ALA A 176 -21.56 -17.98 -14.04
C ALA A 176 -20.40 -18.11 -13.04
N ASN A 177 -20.08 -19.34 -12.64
CA ASN A 177 -18.95 -19.63 -11.77
C ASN A 177 -17.60 -19.27 -12.43
N MET A 178 -17.44 -19.49 -13.74
CA MET A 178 -16.20 -19.17 -14.49
C MET A 178 -15.98 -17.66 -14.63
N LEU A 179 -17.05 -16.90 -14.86
CA LEU A 179 -16.98 -15.44 -14.99
C LEU A 179 -16.98 -14.73 -13.63
N GLY A 180 -17.30 -15.42 -12.53
CA GLY A 180 -17.45 -14.83 -11.20
C GLY A 180 -18.67 -13.90 -11.10
N VAL A 181 -19.73 -14.22 -11.84
CA VAL A 181 -20.96 -13.42 -11.94
C VAL A 181 -22.18 -14.25 -11.53
N ARG A 182 -23.33 -13.60 -11.33
CA ARG A 182 -24.57 -14.32 -11.00
C ARG A 182 -25.15 -15.02 -12.24
N ARG A 183 -25.87 -16.14 -12.03
CA ARG A 183 -26.47 -16.94 -13.11
C ARG A 183 -27.44 -16.12 -13.97
N GLU A 184 -28.17 -15.19 -13.35
CA GLU A 184 -29.12 -14.32 -14.03
C GLU A 184 -28.40 -13.46 -15.08
N GLY A 185 -27.22 -12.92 -14.74
CA GLY A 185 -26.40 -12.11 -15.65
C GLY A 185 -25.90 -12.92 -16.85
N VAL A 186 -25.54 -14.20 -16.67
CA VAL A 186 -25.17 -15.08 -17.79
C VAL A 186 -26.37 -15.40 -18.67
N THR A 187 -27.55 -15.59 -18.07
CA THR A 187 -28.78 -15.88 -18.80
C THR A 187 -29.17 -14.71 -19.70
N GLU A 188 -29.10 -13.49 -19.16
CA GLU A 188 -29.33 -12.26 -19.90
C GLU A 188 -28.30 -12.06 -21.03
N ALA A 189 -27.01 -12.20 -20.72
CA ALA A 189 -25.94 -12.09 -21.69
C ALA A 189 -26.06 -13.12 -22.83
N ALA A 190 -26.32 -14.39 -22.51
CA ALA A 190 -26.50 -15.43 -23.51
C ALA A 190 -27.75 -15.17 -24.37
N GLY A 191 -28.83 -14.67 -23.77
CA GLY A 191 -30.02 -14.24 -24.50
C GLY A 191 -29.75 -13.12 -25.50
N ASN A 192 -28.94 -12.13 -25.12
CA ASN A 192 -28.54 -11.03 -26.00
C ASN A 192 -27.67 -11.52 -27.17
N LEU A 193 -26.70 -12.40 -26.91
CA LEU A 193 -25.87 -13.00 -27.96
C LEU A 193 -26.68 -13.88 -28.92
N GLN A 194 -27.71 -14.59 -28.41
CA GLN A 194 -28.59 -15.40 -29.23
C GLN A 194 -29.52 -14.54 -30.11
N LYS A 195 -30.06 -13.44 -29.57
CA LYS A 195 -30.85 -12.46 -30.35
C LYS A 195 -30.01 -11.82 -31.46
N ALA A 196 -28.72 -11.60 -31.20
CA ALA A 196 -27.76 -11.10 -32.18
C ALA A 196 -27.33 -12.14 -33.23
N GLY A 197 -27.83 -13.38 -33.16
CA GLY A 197 -27.48 -14.45 -34.11
C GLY A 197 -26.08 -15.04 -33.93
N LEU A 198 -25.36 -14.66 -32.87
CA LEU A 198 -23.96 -15.05 -32.65
C LEU A 198 -23.83 -16.47 -32.08
N ILE A 199 -24.80 -16.89 -31.28
CA ILE A 199 -24.83 -18.22 -30.65
C ILE A 199 -26.22 -18.84 -30.70
N ARG A 200 -26.27 -20.17 -30.57
CA ARG A 200 -27.49 -20.94 -30.32
C ARG A 200 -27.38 -21.65 -29.00
N GLN A 201 -28.32 -21.42 -28.08
CA GLN A 201 -28.35 -22.13 -26.80
C GLN A 201 -29.42 -23.24 -26.79
N ARG A 202 -29.02 -24.40 -26.28
CA ARG A 202 -29.91 -25.50 -25.85
C ARG A 202 -29.57 -25.88 -24.40
N ARG A 203 -30.40 -26.71 -23.76
CA ARG A 203 -30.17 -27.10 -22.35
C ARG A 203 -28.80 -27.77 -22.21
N GLY A 204 -27.89 -27.11 -21.50
CA GLY A 204 -26.53 -27.59 -21.25
C GLY A 204 -25.59 -27.57 -22.46
N ARG A 205 -25.96 -26.89 -23.56
CA ARG A 205 -25.14 -26.78 -24.77
C ARG A 205 -25.22 -25.38 -25.38
N ILE A 206 -24.09 -24.86 -25.83
CA ILE A 206 -24.00 -23.59 -26.58
C ILE A 206 -23.25 -23.85 -27.88
N THR A 207 -23.86 -23.56 -29.02
CA THR A 207 -23.23 -23.62 -30.33
C THR A 207 -22.84 -22.21 -30.76
N VAL A 208 -21.57 -22.01 -31.14
CA VAL A 208 -21.11 -20.77 -31.76
C VAL A 208 -21.54 -20.76 -33.22
N LEU A 209 -22.32 -19.75 -33.64
CA LEU A 209 -22.80 -19.63 -35.03
C LEU A 209 -21.94 -18.66 -35.84
N ASP A 210 -21.54 -17.55 -35.22
CA ASP A 210 -20.70 -16.53 -35.85
C ASP A 210 -19.54 -16.14 -34.92
N ARG A 211 -18.38 -16.74 -35.19
CA ARG A 211 -17.14 -16.47 -34.47
C ARG A 211 -16.65 -15.03 -34.68
N VAL A 212 -16.78 -14.48 -35.90
CA VAL A 212 -16.29 -13.14 -36.24
C VAL A 212 -17.17 -12.08 -35.55
N GLY A 213 -18.48 -12.29 -35.53
CA GLY A 213 -19.41 -11.46 -34.77
C GLY A 213 -19.15 -11.51 -33.26
N LEU A 214 -18.81 -12.66 -32.69
CA LEU A 214 -18.38 -12.77 -31.29
C LEU A 214 -17.08 -11.99 -31.01
N GLU A 215 -16.11 -11.99 -31.93
CA GLU A 215 -14.86 -11.21 -31.80
C GLU A 215 -15.14 -9.70 -31.79
N HIS A 216 -16.05 -9.23 -32.64
CA HIS A 216 -16.49 -7.84 -32.64
C HIS A 216 -17.24 -7.46 -31.35
N HIS A 217 -18.09 -8.34 -30.85
CA HIS A 217 -18.86 -8.13 -29.62
C HIS A 217 -17.99 -8.14 -28.36
N ALA A 218 -16.80 -8.76 -28.42
CA ALA A 218 -15.81 -8.73 -27.35
C ALA A 218 -14.96 -7.42 -27.31
N LEU A 219 -15.20 -6.46 -28.22
CA LEU A 219 -14.60 -5.12 -28.35
C LEU A 219 -13.06 -5.05 -28.15
N ARG A 220 -12.33 -5.03 -29.28
CA ARG A 220 -10.92 -4.61 -29.48
C ARG A 220 -9.89 -5.09 -28.44
N MET A 221 -9.83 -6.40 -28.14
CA MET A 221 -8.67 -6.99 -27.44
C MET A 221 -8.21 -8.37 -27.95
N LEU A 222 -8.75 -8.87 -29.06
CA LEU A 222 -8.29 -10.12 -29.67
C LEU A 222 -7.42 -9.85 -30.91
N ARG A 223 -6.11 -9.71 -30.70
CA ARG A 223 -5.22 -10.56 -31.49
C ARG A 223 -4.80 -11.67 -30.53
N PRO A 224 -5.26 -12.91 -30.72
CA PRO A 224 -4.88 -13.99 -29.83
C PRO A 224 -3.35 -14.20 -29.92
N ASP A 225 -2.69 -14.10 -28.77
CA ASP A 225 -1.28 -14.46 -28.57
C ASP A 225 -1.01 -15.96 -28.81
N SER A 226 -2.02 -16.76 -29.21
CA SER A 226 -1.81 -18.12 -29.74
C SER A 226 -0.87 -18.10 -30.94
N ARG A 227 -0.92 -17.05 -31.78
CA ARG A 227 0.09 -16.86 -32.83
C ARG A 227 1.48 -16.65 -32.23
N ARG A 228 1.66 -15.90 -31.13
CA ARG A 228 2.99 -15.67 -30.52
C ARG A 228 3.64 -16.91 -29.91
N LEU A 229 2.88 -17.88 -29.40
CA LEU A 229 3.43 -19.18 -29.02
C LEU A 229 3.96 -19.94 -30.25
N SER A 230 3.24 -19.88 -31.38
CA SER A 230 3.72 -20.42 -32.65
C SER A 230 4.86 -19.59 -33.28
N THR A 231 4.90 -18.26 -33.09
CA THR A 231 5.98 -17.39 -33.58
C THR A 231 7.22 -17.48 -32.72
N ALA A 232 7.11 -17.71 -31.41
CA ALA A 232 8.25 -17.99 -30.53
C ALA A 232 8.86 -19.36 -30.86
N ALA A 233 8.03 -20.36 -31.18
CA ALA A 233 8.48 -21.65 -31.69
C ALA A 233 9.12 -21.55 -33.09
N ARG A 234 8.67 -20.61 -33.95
CA ARG A 234 9.35 -20.29 -35.23
C ARG A 234 10.63 -19.47 -35.06
N HIS A 235 10.66 -18.46 -34.20
CA HIS A 235 11.87 -17.68 -33.90
C HIS A 235 12.97 -18.55 -33.28
N ALA A 236 12.60 -19.52 -32.44
CA ALA A 236 13.56 -20.51 -31.92
C ALA A 236 14.19 -21.36 -33.04
N ARG A 237 13.45 -21.65 -34.12
CA ARG A 237 13.95 -22.36 -35.32
C ARG A 237 14.72 -21.43 -36.28
N GLU A 238 14.36 -20.15 -36.38
CA GLU A 238 15.06 -19.17 -37.23
C GLU A 238 16.41 -18.76 -36.63
N CYS A 239 16.53 -18.72 -35.30
CA CYS A 239 17.84 -18.56 -34.62
C CYS A 239 18.79 -19.76 -34.81
N GLU A 240 18.29 -20.94 -35.20
CA GLU A 240 19.15 -22.07 -35.60
C GLU A 240 19.69 -21.92 -37.03
N ALA A 241 19.06 -21.10 -37.89
CA ALA A 241 19.45 -20.95 -39.29
C ALA A 241 20.38 -19.75 -39.56
N GLY A 242 20.50 -18.80 -38.61
CA GLY A 242 21.31 -17.60 -38.76
C GLY A 242 22.32 -17.43 -37.63
N GLY A 243 23.54 -17.91 -37.82
CA GLY A 243 24.68 -17.56 -36.98
C GLY A 243 25.02 -16.07 -37.14
N GLY A 244 24.48 -15.21 -36.29
CA GLY A 244 24.73 -13.77 -36.32
C GLY A 244 24.65 -13.13 -34.94
N SER A 245 25.76 -12.52 -34.52
CA SER A 245 25.96 -11.83 -33.22
C SER A 245 24.93 -10.71 -32.96
N PRO A 246 24.41 -10.53 -31.73
CA PRO A 246 23.45 -9.48 -31.43
C PRO A 246 24.14 -8.15 -31.12
N ALA A 247 24.62 -7.47 -32.16
CA ALA A 247 24.99 -6.05 -32.09
C ALA A 247 24.02 -5.28 -32.99
N HIS A 248 22.93 -4.75 -32.39
CA HIS A 248 22.07 -3.64 -32.84
C HIS A 248 20.62 -3.85 -32.42
N ALA A 249 20.30 -3.50 -31.17
CA ALA A 249 18.93 -3.20 -30.75
C ALA A 249 18.93 -2.01 -29.78
N GLY A 250 19.68 -0.96 -30.14
CA GLY A 250 19.59 0.35 -29.51
C GLY A 250 18.72 1.27 -30.36
N ARG A 251 17.40 1.31 -30.09
CA ARG A 251 16.59 2.49 -30.46
C ARG A 251 15.38 2.62 -29.54
N ALA A 252 15.38 3.74 -28.83
CA ALA A 252 14.47 4.14 -27.78
C ALA A 252 12.99 4.15 -28.20
N LEU A 253 12.12 3.58 -27.36
CA LEU A 253 10.74 4.03 -27.22
C LEU A 253 10.66 4.94 -25.99
N ARG A 254 10.61 6.25 -26.22
CA ARG A 254 10.11 7.21 -25.23
C ARG A 254 8.60 7.04 -25.14
N ILE A 255 8.13 6.45 -24.05
CA ILE A 255 6.72 6.46 -23.67
C ILE A 255 6.64 7.20 -22.33
N SER A 256 5.82 8.25 -22.31
CA SER A 256 5.53 9.07 -21.15
C SER A 256 4.92 8.23 -20.01
N SER A 257 5.58 8.25 -18.86
CA SER A 257 5.15 7.56 -17.64
C SER A 257 3.96 8.27 -16.95
N PRO A 258 3.00 7.54 -16.37
CA PRO A 258 2.02 8.11 -15.46
C PRO A 258 2.67 8.44 -14.10
N ARG A 259 2.27 9.59 -13.54
CA ARG A 259 2.79 10.20 -12.31
C ARG A 259 2.72 9.26 -11.10
N CYS A 260 3.88 8.89 -10.57
CA CYS A 260 4.01 8.10 -9.35
C CYS A 260 4.07 9.03 -8.12
N VAL A 261 3.26 8.74 -7.10
CA VAL A 261 3.10 9.54 -5.89
C VAL A 261 3.91 8.89 -4.77
N THR A 262 5.02 9.50 -4.36
CA THR A 262 5.88 9.00 -3.28
C THR A 262 5.43 9.52 -1.91
N MET A 263 5.36 8.61 -0.94
CA MET A 263 4.91 8.84 0.44
C MET A 263 6.10 9.36 1.28
N GLN A 264 5.86 10.40 2.08
CA GLN A 264 6.87 11.10 2.87
C GLN A 264 7.26 10.31 4.13
N SER A 265 8.50 9.85 4.21
CA SER A 265 9.16 9.56 5.49
C SER A 265 9.48 10.89 6.20
N MET A 266 8.95 11.09 7.40
CA MET A 266 9.34 12.22 8.25
C MET A 266 10.55 11.80 9.08
N PRO A 267 11.70 12.50 9.12
CA PRO A 267 12.79 12.17 10.04
C PRO A 267 12.94 13.16 11.22
N GLY A 268 13.18 12.58 12.40
CA GLY A 268 14.34 12.85 13.27
C GLY A 268 14.52 14.25 13.87
N GLY A 269 14.55 14.31 15.21
CA GLY A 269 14.88 15.48 16.00
C GLY A 269 16.29 16.00 15.74
N THR A 270 16.39 17.32 15.51
CA THR A 270 17.57 18.22 15.60
C THR A 270 17.25 19.45 14.75
N ASN A 271 16.45 20.40 15.28
CA ASN A 271 16.23 21.70 14.59
C ASN A 271 15.40 22.74 15.39
N THR A 272 15.38 22.72 16.72
CA THR A 272 14.59 23.71 17.50
C THR A 272 14.97 25.16 17.18
N MET A 273 16.27 25.46 17.09
CA MET A 273 16.77 26.81 16.82
C MET A 273 16.48 27.30 15.39
N ARG A 274 16.68 26.43 14.39
CA ARG A 274 16.39 26.74 12.99
C ARG A 274 14.89 26.85 12.71
N ARG A 275 14.06 26.06 13.42
CA ARG A 275 12.59 26.16 13.40
C ARG A 275 12.12 27.51 13.95
N ALA A 276 12.73 27.98 15.03
CA ALA A 276 12.43 29.30 15.59
C ALA A 276 12.81 30.42 14.60
N ALA A 277 14.00 30.37 14.00
CA ALA A 277 14.44 31.37 13.03
C ALA A 277 13.50 31.48 11.80
N ILE A 278 13.05 30.35 11.26
CA ILE A 278 12.09 30.31 10.14
C ILE A 278 10.72 30.86 10.56
N ALA A 279 10.25 30.51 11.76
CA ALA A 279 8.98 31.03 12.27
C ALA A 279 9.03 32.56 12.45
N VAL A 280 10.13 33.09 13.02
CA VAL A 280 10.37 34.52 13.17
C VAL A 280 10.40 35.22 11.80
N ALA A 281 11.11 34.66 10.82
CA ALA A 281 11.15 35.22 9.46
C ALA A 281 9.76 35.27 8.80
N ASN A 282 8.93 34.24 8.97
CA ASN A 282 7.56 34.26 8.43
C ASN A 282 6.69 35.32 9.12
N VAL A 283 6.83 35.49 10.45
CA VAL A 283 6.10 36.54 11.20
C VAL A 283 6.52 37.92 10.71
N VAL A 284 7.82 38.16 10.51
CA VAL A 284 8.32 39.44 10.00
C VAL A 284 7.77 39.73 8.61
N LEU A 285 7.70 38.74 7.71
CA LEU A 285 7.12 38.91 6.37
C LEU A 285 5.62 39.26 6.42
N VAL A 286 4.85 38.56 7.25
CA VAL A 286 3.41 38.82 7.41
C VAL A 286 3.17 40.20 8.03
N LEU A 287 3.93 40.57 9.05
CA LEU A 287 3.87 41.90 9.67
C LEU A 287 4.23 43.00 8.68
N ALA A 288 5.30 42.82 7.90
CA ALA A 288 5.73 43.78 6.89
C ALA A 288 4.64 43.98 5.82
N GLY A 289 4.02 42.91 5.33
CA GLY A 289 2.90 42.98 4.38
C GLY A 289 1.67 43.67 4.97
N ALA A 290 1.30 43.33 6.21
CA ALA A 290 0.17 43.95 6.91
C ALA A 290 0.40 45.45 7.18
N LEU A 291 1.62 45.84 7.56
CA LEU A 291 2.03 47.23 7.80
C LEU A 291 2.07 48.05 6.51
N ALA A 292 2.64 47.50 5.43
CA ALA A 292 2.67 48.15 4.12
C ALA A 292 1.25 48.48 3.62
N ALA A 293 0.28 47.59 3.87
CA ALA A 293 -1.13 47.85 3.56
C ALA A 293 -1.75 48.99 4.39
N GLN A 294 -1.26 49.27 5.60
CA GLN A 294 -1.73 50.41 6.41
C GLN A 294 -1.12 51.72 5.94
N VAL A 295 0.19 51.72 5.65
CA VAL A 295 0.91 52.88 5.13
C VAL A 295 0.32 53.32 3.79
N ALA A 296 0.01 52.36 2.90
CA ALA A 296 -0.67 52.61 1.62
C ALA A 296 -2.09 53.22 1.77
N SER A 297 -2.59 53.31 3.00
CA SER A 297 -3.93 53.82 3.34
C SER A 297 -3.86 55.08 4.18
N GLY A 298 -2.67 55.66 4.35
CA GLY A 298 -2.43 56.83 5.18
C GLY A 298 -2.54 56.58 6.69
N LEU A 299 -2.57 55.32 7.14
CA LEU A 299 -2.71 54.95 8.55
C LEU A 299 -1.35 54.54 9.14
N GLY A 300 -0.87 55.29 10.13
CA GLY A 300 0.28 54.91 10.94
C GLY A 300 -0.06 53.84 11.98
N TRP A 301 0.94 53.08 12.47
CA TRP A 301 0.74 52.03 13.48
C TRP A 301 0.03 52.52 14.75
N HIS A 302 0.33 53.75 15.18
CA HIS A 302 -0.29 54.40 16.33
C HIS A 302 -1.76 54.78 16.11
N ALA A 303 -2.20 54.88 14.86
CA ALA A 303 -3.58 55.21 14.49
C ALA A 303 -4.50 53.97 14.39
N LEU A 304 -3.94 52.76 14.58
CA LEU A 304 -4.74 51.54 14.59
C LEU A 304 -5.52 51.41 15.90
N SER A 305 -6.75 50.89 15.83
CA SER A 305 -7.51 50.46 17.01
C SER A 305 -6.94 49.17 17.62
N ASP A 306 -7.29 48.88 18.87
CA ASP A 306 -6.90 47.63 19.54
C ASP A 306 -7.43 46.39 18.79
N ALA A 307 -8.62 46.49 18.19
CA ALA A 307 -9.19 45.43 17.37
C ALA A 307 -8.35 45.17 16.10
N GLN A 308 -7.83 46.22 15.46
CA GLN A 308 -6.96 46.10 14.29
C GLN A 308 -5.59 45.53 14.65
N ARG A 309 -4.99 45.96 15.78
CA ARG A 309 -3.75 45.35 16.30
C ARG A 309 -3.95 43.87 16.65
N GLY A 310 -5.06 43.54 17.29
CA GLY A 310 -5.43 42.16 17.62
C GLY A 310 -5.61 41.28 16.39
N ALA A 311 -6.20 41.81 15.31
CA ALA A 311 -6.35 41.10 14.04
C ALA A 311 -5.01 40.73 13.40
N ILE A 312 -4.06 41.67 13.37
CA ILE A 312 -2.71 41.46 12.83
C ILE A 312 -1.94 40.43 13.68
N ALA A 313 -2.05 40.53 15.01
CA ALA A 313 -1.44 39.57 15.93
C ALA A 313 -2.03 38.16 15.76
N LEU A 314 -3.35 38.05 15.58
CA LEU A 314 -4.05 36.79 15.32
C LEU A 314 -3.58 36.16 13.99
N LEU A 315 -3.47 36.95 12.92
CA LEU A 315 -2.94 36.48 11.63
C LEU A 315 -1.53 35.90 11.79
N CYS A 316 -0.64 36.62 12.49
CA CYS A 316 0.73 36.17 12.74
C CYS A 316 0.77 34.87 13.56
N ALA A 317 -0.03 34.79 14.62
CA ALA A 317 -0.11 33.61 15.49
C ALA A 317 -0.66 32.38 14.74
N LEU A 318 -1.72 32.55 13.94
CA LEU A 318 -2.30 31.50 13.13
C LEU A 318 -1.35 31.03 12.03
N MET A 319 -0.63 31.95 11.40
CA MET A 319 0.42 31.59 10.43
C MET A 319 1.52 30.76 11.09
N VAL A 320 2.03 31.13 12.27
CA VAL A 320 3.04 30.32 12.99
C VAL A 320 2.51 28.94 13.40
N ALA A 321 1.22 28.85 13.75
CA ALA A 321 0.58 27.61 14.16
C ALA A 321 0.30 26.66 12.99
N LEU A 322 -0.12 27.20 11.83
CA LEU A 322 -0.62 26.44 10.69
C LEU A 322 0.41 26.20 9.60
N LEU A 323 1.42 27.06 9.45
CA LEU A 323 2.46 26.83 8.44
C LEU A 323 3.20 25.53 8.75
N PRO A 324 3.40 24.66 7.75
CA PRO A 324 4.23 23.49 7.90
C PRO A 324 5.61 23.95 8.37
N ARG A 325 6.03 23.47 9.54
CA ARG A 325 7.37 23.71 10.13
C ARG A 325 8.50 23.01 9.35
N TYR A 326 8.17 22.41 8.21
CA TYR A 326 9.01 21.54 7.43
C TYR A 326 9.39 22.22 6.12
N LEU A 327 10.56 22.87 6.10
CA LEU A 327 11.23 23.36 4.89
C LEU A 327 12.21 22.32 4.31
N ARG A 328 12.18 21.06 4.76
CA ARG A 328 13.16 20.04 4.35
C ARG A 328 12.86 19.35 3.00
N THR A 329 11.70 19.57 2.39
CA THR A 329 11.21 18.76 1.25
C THR A 329 11.74 19.13 -0.13
N VAL A 330 12.62 20.14 -0.28
CA VAL A 330 13.03 20.59 -1.64
C VAL A 330 14.27 19.86 -2.17
N ARG A 331 14.94 19.01 -1.40
CA ARG A 331 16.36 18.72 -1.68
C ARG A 331 16.79 17.29 -1.98
N GLY A 332 15.92 16.42 -2.46
CA GLY A 332 16.37 15.17 -3.08
C GLY A 332 15.74 15.06 -4.45
N GLY A 333 16.53 15.14 -5.54
CA GLY A 333 16.31 14.70 -6.94
C GLY A 333 14.97 14.89 -7.67
N VAL A 334 13.84 14.89 -6.97
CA VAL A 334 12.46 15.14 -7.37
C VAL A 334 12.20 16.65 -7.48
N ALA A 335 13.17 17.41 -8.00
CA ALA A 335 13.06 18.85 -8.19
C ALA A 335 11.92 19.24 -9.16
N ALA A 336 11.47 18.32 -10.02
CA ALA A 336 10.37 18.58 -10.94
C ALA A 336 8.96 18.44 -10.31
N GLN A 337 8.81 17.80 -9.14
CA GLN A 337 7.47 17.57 -8.53
C GLN A 337 7.36 17.93 -7.04
N GLY A 338 8.45 18.14 -6.30
CA GLY A 338 8.41 18.53 -4.88
C GLY A 338 8.09 20.01 -4.62
N GLY A 339 8.39 20.90 -5.56
CA GLY A 339 8.12 22.34 -5.43
C GLY A 339 6.63 22.68 -5.34
N THR A 340 5.79 21.94 -6.08
CA THR A 340 4.33 22.11 -6.08
C THR A 340 3.70 21.65 -4.78
N HIS A 341 4.25 20.60 -4.14
CA HIS A 341 3.77 20.13 -2.83
C HIS A 341 4.06 21.16 -1.73
N VAL A 342 5.28 21.66 -1.60
CA VAL A 342 5.61 22.69 -0.58
C VAL A 342 4.79 23.97 -0.77
N LEU A 343 4.57 24.36 -2.04
CA LEU A 343 3.75 25.51 -2.37
C LEU A 343 2.27 25.27 -2.01
N THR A 344 1.70 24.09 -2.32
CA THR A 344 0.31 23.76 -1.99
C THR A 344 0.07 23.65 -0.48
N HIS A 345 0.99 23.03 0.27
CA HIS A 345 0.96 23.04 1.74
C HIS A 345 0.97 24.45 2.33
N THR A 346 1.81 25.33 1.76
CA THR A 346 1.91 26.73 2.20
C THR A 346 0.63 27.48 1.84
N LEU A 347 0.08 27.28 0.64
CA LEU A 347 -1.19 27.88 0.18
C LEU A 347 -2.38 27.45 1.03
N VAL A 348 -2.51 26.15 1.36
CA VAL A 348 -3.61 25.65 2.22
C VAL A 348 -3.49 26.20 3.63
N ALA A 349 -2.28 26.24 4.21
CA ALA A 349 -2.06 26.82 5.52
C ALA A 349 -2.38 28.32 5.55
N VAL A 350 -1.97 29.05 4.51
CA VAL A 350 -2.28 30.48 4.30
C VAL A 350 -3.79 30.68 4.18
N ALA A 351 -4.48 29.89 3.36
CA ALA A 351 -5.93 29.97 3.20
C ALA A 351 -6.67 29.68 4.53
N CYS A 352 -6.25 28.66 5.28
CA CYS A 352 -6.83 28.35 6.58
C CYS A 352 -6.61 29.48 7.59
N ALA A 353 -5.38 30.01 7.68
CA ALA A 353 -5.06 31.12 8.56
C ALA A 353 -5.87 32.38 8.19
N SER A 354 -6.07 32.63 6.90
CA SER A 354 -6.86 33.75 6.37
C SER A 354 -8.33 33.64 6.77
N VAL A 355 -8.95 32.49 6.50
CA VAL A 355 -10.35 32.23 6.86
C VAL A 355 -10.56 32.34 8.37
N LEU A 356 -9.64 31.81 9.17
CA LEU A 356 -9.71 31.87 10.63
C LEU A 356 -9.49 33.30 11.17
N THR A 357 -8.63 34.09 10.55
CA THR A 357 -8.42 35.50 10.90
C THR A 357 -9.67 36.32 10.55
N VAL A 358 -10.27 36.11 9.38
CA VAL A 358 -11.51 36.77 8.96
C VAL A 358 -12.67 36.38 9.89
N ALA A 359 -12.83 35.09 10.20
CA ALA A 359 -13.87 34.62 11.11
C ALA A 359 -13.68 35.16 12.54
N GLY A 360 -12.44 35.16 13.05
CA GLY A 360 -12.11 35.70 14.37
C GLY A 360 -12.36 37.19 14.47
N THR A 361 -11.98 37.95 13.44
CA THR A 361 -12.21 39.41 13.38
C THR A 361 -13.68 39.76 13.21
N MET A 362 -14.45 39.03 12.38
CA MET A 362 -15.91 39.19 12.30
C MET A 362 -16.61 38.87 13.62
N GLY A 363 -16.14 37.85 14.36
CA GLY A 363 -16.66 37.54 15.69
C GLY A 363 -16.40 38.65 16.73
N ILE A 364 -15.29 39.39 16.59
CA ILE A 364 -14.97 40.57 17.41
C ILE A 364 -15.83 41.77 16.99
N MET A 365 -16.06 41.97 15.68
CA MET A 365 -16.94 43.02 15.18
C MET A 365 -18.37 42.87 15.73
N ASN A 366 -18.88 41.64 15.80
CA ASN A 366 -20.22 41.36 16.33
C ASN A 366 -20.34 41.66 17.84
N ARG A 367 -19.24 41.97 18.54
CA ARG A 367 -19.19 42.38 19.96
C ARG A 367 -18.85 43.87 20.15
N GLY A 368 -18.96 44.69 19.10
CA GLY A 368 -18.78 46.15 19.18
C GLY A 368 -17.48 46.69 18.60
N GLY A 369 -16.73 45.91 17.82
CA GLY A 369 -15.51 46.36 17.15
C GLY A 369 -15.76 47.14 15.84
N THR A 370 -15.15 48.32 15.68
CA THR A 370 -15.28 49.20 14.50
C THR A 370 -14.24 48.90 13.42
N VAL A 371 -14.22 47.68 12.88
CA VAL A 371 -13.29 47.30 11.80
C VAL A 371 -14.03 47.11 10.49
N THR A 372 -13.69 47.88 9.46
CA THR A 372 -14.35 47.77 8.15
C THR A 372 -13.92 46.49 7.42
N THR A 373 -14.85 45.79 6.77
CA THR A 373 -14.55 44.56 5.99
C THR A 373 -13.47 44.78 4.93
N ARG A 374 -13.45 45.95 4.29
CA ARG A 374 -12.40 46.34 3.31
C ARG A 374 -11.01 46.37 3.93
N TRP A 375 -10.89 46.82 5.19
CA TRP A 375 -9.64 46.85 5.92
C TRP A 375 -9.14 45.43 6.21
N ILE A 376 -10.04 44.53 6.63
CA ILE A 376 -9.71 43.12 6.93
C ILE A 376 -9.17 42.43 5.68
N VAL A 377 -9.92 42.50 4.57
CA VAL A 377 -9.56 41.84 3.30
C VAL A 377 -8.20 42.33 2.80
N ARG A 378 -7.97 43.65 2.76
CA ARG A 378 -6.70 44.21 2.30
C ARG A 378 -5.52 43.80 3.18
N THR A 379 -5.71 43.80 4.51
CA THR A 379 -4.64 43.49 5.47
C THR A 379 -4.25 42.01 5.41
N VAL A 380 -5.25 41.12 5.32
CA VAL A 380 -5.02 39.67 5.19
C VAL A 380 -4.34 39.35 3.85
N LEU A 381 -4.89 39.84 2.72
CA LEU A 381 -4.31 39.58 1.40
C LEU A 381 -2.88 40.12 1.24
N ALA A 382 -2.57 41.29 1.81
CA ALA A 382 -1.22 41.85 1.75
C ALA A 382 -0.22 41.04 2.61
N GLY A 383 -0.63 40.58 3.79
CA GLY A 383 0.17 39.68 4.63
C GLY A 383 0.43 38.33 3.95
N ASP A 384 -0.59 37.75 3.32
CA ASP A 384 -0.49 36.50 2.58
C ASP A 384 0.42 36.62 1.36
N ALA A 385 0.27 37.69 0.59
CA ALA A 385 1.09 37.97 -0.59
C ALA A 385 2.57 38.11 -0.20
N ALA A 386 2.88 38.87 0.85
CA ALA A 386 4.25 39.03 1.34
C ALA A 386 4.87 37.70 1.78
N LEU A 387 4.10 36.84 2.46
CA LEU A 387 4.55 35.52 2.88
C LEU A 387 4.78 34.57 1.70
N LEU A 388 3.85 34.52 0.74
CA LEU A 388 3.94 33.67 -0.45
C LEU A 388 5.12 34.09 -1.35
N LEU A 389 5.32 35.39 -1.54
CA LEU A 389 6.46 35.93 -2.30
C LEU A 389 7.79 35.64 -1.58
N GLY A 390 7.87 35.83 -0.26
CA GLY A 390 9.06 35.50 0.52
C GLY A 390 9.41 34.01 0.48
N ARG A 391 8.39 33.13 0.52
CA ARG A 391 8.54 31.67 0.35
C ARG A 391 9.00 31.29 -1.05
N ALA A 392 8.44 31.91 -2.09
CA ALA A 392 8.86 31.70 -3.47
C ALA A 392 10.32 32.14 -3.69
N ALA A 393 10.73 33.27 -3.11
CA ALA A 393 12.11 33.75 -3.15
C ALA A 393 13.07 32.79 -2.44
N LEU A 394 12.73 32.32 -1.23
CA LEU A 394 13.53 31.33 -0.50
C LEU A 394 13.63 30.00 -1.24
N LEU A 395 12.55 29.57 -1.90
CA LEU A 395 12.55 28.37 -2.74
C LEU A 395 13.46 28.55 -3.95
N ALA A 396 13.36 29.68 -4.66
CA ALA A 396 14.22 30.03 -5.78
C ALA A 396 15.71 30.08 -5.36
N LEU A 397 16.02 30.73 -4.23
CA LEU A 397 17.37 30.77 -3.64
C LEU A 397 17.87 29.38 -3.20
N ALA A 398 16.99 28.51 -2.70
CA ALA A 398 17.35 27.15 -2.33
C ALA A 398 17.59 26.24 -3.55
N LEU A 399 16.88 26.47 -4.65
CA LEU A 399 17.06 25.79 -5.93
C LEU A 399 18.33 26.25 -6.65
N THR A 400 18.68 27.54 -6.58
CA THR A 400 19.90 28.08 -7.22
C THR A 400 21.17 27.78 -6.44
N ARG A 401 21.10 27.62 -5.11
CA ARG A 401 22.29 27.37 -4.26
C ARG A 401 22.64 25.90 -4.01
N GLY A 402 21.92 24.93 -4.61
CA GLY A 402 22.27 23.50 -4.59
C GLY A 402 22.91 23.02 -3.27
N ASP A 403 22.17 23.03 -2.17
CA ASP A 403 22.77 22.81 -0.84
C ASP A 403 23.18 21.32 -0.66
N PRO A 404 24.48 21.02 -0.50
CA PRO A 404 25.00 19.66 -0.38
C PRO A 404 24.64 18.95 0.94
N ARG A 405 23.83 19.56 1.82
CA ARG A 405 23.48 19.03 3.16
C ARG A 405 22.10 18.39 3.27
N ALA A 406 21.47 18.01 2.16
CA ALA A 406 20.26 17.18 2.20
C ALA A 406 20.66 15.72 2.50
N ARG A 407 20.29 15.23 3.69
CA ARG A 407 20.62 13.86 4.11
C ARG A 407 19.99 12.86 3.14
N GLN A 408 20.82 12.07 2.49
CA GLN A 408 20.40 10.91 1.69
C GLN A 408 19.78 9.87 2.61
N LEU A 409 18.72 9.20 2.14
CA LEU A 409 18.15 8.05 2.84
C LEU A 409 19.15 6.90 2.77
N ARG A 410 19.50 6.35 3.94
CA ARG A 410 20.49 5.30 4.06
C ARG A 410 19.83 3.94 3.84
N VAL A 411 20.26 3.22 2.81
CA VAL A 411 19.62 1.97 2.36
C VAL A 411 20.52 0.78 2.71
N ALA A 412 19.95 -0.23 3.36
CA ALA A 412 20.57 -1.54 3.50
C ALA A 412 20.09 -2.46 2.37
N ILE A 413 21.03 -3.06 1.65
CA ILE A 413 20.71 -3.94 0.50
C ILE A 413 20.87 -5.38 0.95
N VAL A 414 19.82 -6.18 0.80
CA VAL A 414 19.83 -7.59 1.21
C VAL A 414 20.05 -8.50 0.02
N GLY A 415 21.05 -9.37 0.15
CA GLY A 415 21.55 -10.26 -0.89
C GLY A 415 22.67 -9.60 -1.70
N ALA A 416 23.85 -10.22 -1.71
CA ALA A 416 25.00 -9.90 -2.57
C ALA A 416 24.75 -10.32 -4.03
N THR A 417 23.57 -9.99 -4.56
CA THR A 417 23.17 -10.41 -5.90
C THR A 417 23.75 -9.47 -6.96
N ALA A 418 23.80 -9.93 -8.21
CA ALA A 418 24.14 -9.07 -9.34
C ALA A 418 23.18 -7.85 -9.44
N TYR A 419 21.92 -8.01 -9.03
CA TYR A 419 20.94 -6.93 -9.01
C TYR A 419 21.22 -5.91 -7.89
N GLY A 420 21.63 -6.38 -6.71
CA GLY A 420 22.10 -5.52 -5.62
C GLY A 420 23.32 -4.69 -5.99
N ARG A 421 24.28 -5.26 -6.74
CA ARG A 421 25.43 -4.51 -7.27
C ARG A 421 25.00 -3.38 -8.22
N VAL A 422 24.07 -3.66 -9.14
CA VAL A 422 23.52 -2.64 -10.05
C VAL A 422 22.81 -1.52 -9.28
N ALA A 423 22.10 -1.86 -8.20
CA ALA A 423 21.47 -0.85 -7.35
C ALA A 423 22.51 0.07 -6.68
N ILE A 424 23.62 -0.48 -6.17
CA ILE A 424 24.73 0.27 -5.59
C ILE A 424 25.39 1.18 -6.63
N GLU A 425 25.73 0.65 -7.80
CA GLU A 425 26.35 1.41 -8.90
C GLU A 425 25.46 2.59 -9.32
N ARG A 426 24.14 2.38 -9.42
CA ARG A 426 23.20 3.47 -9.75
C ARG A 426 23.13 4.55 -8.67
N MET A 427 23.23 4.19 -7.40
CA MET A 427 23.32 5.17 -6.31
C MET A 427 24.63 5.97 -6.39
N GLN A 428 25.74 5.32 -6.74
CA GLN A 428 27.05 5.97 -6.86
C GLN A 428 27.16 6.88 -8.08
N LEU A 429 26.49 6.54 -9.18
CA LEU A 429 26.39 7.39 -10.37
C LEU A 429 25.60 8.69 -10.11
N ALA A 430 24.77 8.70 -9.06
CA ALA A 430 24.03 9.88 -8.60
C ALA A 430 24.41 10.22 -7.15
N PRO A 431 25.63 10.74 -6.89
CA PRO A 431 26.14 10.97 -5.53
C PRO A 431 25.38 12.07 -4.77
N ASN A 432 24.60 12.91 -5.47
CA ASN A 432 23.64 13.87 -4.88
C ASN A 432 22.18 13.36 -4.95
N GLY A 433 22.00 12.05 -5.19
CA GLY A 433 20.71 11.39 -5.30
C GLY A 433 20.01 11.22 -3.96
N PRO A 434 18.73 10.79 -3.95
CA PRO A 434 17.93 10.67 -2.73
C PRO A 434 18.35 9.49 -1.83
N PHE A 435 19.04 8.49 -2.36
CA PHE A 435 19.40 7.25 -1.67
C PHE A 435 20.92 7.06 -1.65
N ALA A 436 21.44 6.51 -0.56
CA ALA A 436 22.82 6.09 -0.42
C ALA A 436 22.89 4.70 0.22
N ALA A 437 23.68 3.80 -0.36
CA ALA A 437 23.89 2.47 0.19
C ALA A 437 24.74 2.56 1.47
N ALA A 438 24.21 2.06 2.59
CA ALA A 438 24.87 2.07 3.88
C ALA A 438 25.62 0.76 4.17
N CYS A 439 24.99 -0.38 3.86
CA CYS A 439 25.58 -1.70 3.97
C CYS A 439 24.89 -2.68 3.01
N VAL A 440 25.55 -3.79 2.72
CA VAL A 440 24.94 -4.97 2.12
C VAL A 440 24.84 -6.03 3.20
N PHE A 441 23.65 -6.58 3.43
CA PHE A 441 23.47 -7.75 4.28
C PHE A 441 23.40 -9.02 3.44
N ASP A 442 24.28 -9.98 3.70
CA ASP A 442 24.20 -11.31 3.09
C ASP A 442 24.71 -12.39 4.06
N ASP A 443 23.80 -13.23 4.53
CA ASP A 443 24.06 -14.36 5.42
C ASP A 443 24.75 -15.57 4.77
N ASP A 444 24.80 -15.61 3.43
CA ASP A 444 25.49 -16.66 2.66
C ASP A 444 26.84 -16.19 2.10
N ALA A 445 27.14 -14.89 2.17
CA ALA A 445 28.40 -14.34 1.66
C ALA A 445 29.51 -14.51 2.71
N PRO A 446 30.69 -15.02 2.32
CA PRO A 446 31.81 -15.06 3.24
C PRO A 446 32.20 -13.64 3.66
N ALA A 447 32.37 -13.41 4.96
CA ALA A 447 32.80 -12.16 5.60
C ALA A 447 34.05 -11.49 4.95
N ALA A 448 34.79 -12.25 4.14
CA ALA A 448 36.03 -11.86 3.47
C ALA A 448 35.84 -11.28 2.04
N ALA A 449 34.62 -11.15 1.52
CA ALA A 449 34.41 -10.48 0.25
C ALA A 449 34.50 -8.96 0.46
N GLY A 450 35.61 -8.35 0.06
CA GLY A 450 35.77 -6.89 0.01
C GLY A 450 34.51 -6.21 -0.55
N GLY A 451 34.14 -5.08 0.07
CA GLY A 451 32.82 -4.46 -0.08
C GLY A 451 32.24 -4.48 -1.50
N ILE A 452 30.96 -4.81 -1.63
CA ILE A 452 30.29 -4.86 -2.93
C ILE A 452 30.11 -3.44 -3.44
N GLY A 453 30.81 -3.10 -4.52
CA GLY A 453 30.86 -1.73 -5.02
C GLY A 453 31.40 -0.74 -3.98
N GLY A 454 32.28 -1.16 -3.05
CA GLY A 454 32.81 -0.29 -1.99
C GLY A 454 31.88 -0.03 -0.81
N VAL A 455 30.74 -0.73 -0.72
CA VAL A 455 29.82 -0.71 0.43
C VAL A 455 30.14 -1.90 1.36
N PRO A 456 30.20 -1.72 2.69
CA PRO A 456 30.53 -2.80 3.62
C PRO A 456 29.48 -3.91 3.59
N VAL A 457 29.93 -5.16 3.58
CA VAL A 457 29.08 -6.35 3.69
C VAL A 457 29.01 -6.76 5.16
N ILE A 458 27.80 -7.03 5.64
CA ILE A 458 27.49 -7.51 6.97
C ILE A 458 26.86 -8.89 6.80
N ASP A 459 27.40 -9.88 7.50
CA ASP A 459 26.89 -11.25 7.57
C ASP A 459 26.06 -11.50 8.84
N ASP A 460 26.28 -10.69 9.88
CA ASP A 460 25.57 -10.79 11.15
C ASP A 460 24.18 -10.11 11.15
N TRP A 461 23.17 -10.88 11.55
CA TRP A 461 21.80 -10.42 11.66
C TRP A 461 21.58 -9.46 12.85
N SER A 462 22.32 -9.62 13.96
CA SER A 462 22.25 -8.66 15.09
C SER A 462 22.73 -7.28 14.66
N ALA A 463 23.88 -7.22 14.00
CA ALA A 463 24.46 -5.98 13.50
C ALA A 463 23.49 -5.22 12.57
N LEU A 464 22.79 -5.91 11.66
CA LEU A 464 21.77 -5.28 10.81
C LEU A 464 20.64 -4.67 11.64
N ARG A 465 20.14 -5.38 12.66
CA ARG A 465 19.06 -4.88 13.53
C ARG A 465 19.50 -3.69 14.38
N ASP A 466 20.73 -3.69 14.88
CA ASP A 466 21.25 -2.59 15.68
C ASP A 466 21.40 -1.31 14.85
N LEU A 467 21.84 -1.42 13.59
CA LEU A 467 21.88 -0.31 12.65
C LEU A 467 20.48 0.24 12.31
N ILE A 468 19.47 -0.65 12.18
CA ILE A 468 18.07 -0.24 11.97
C ILE A 468 17.55 0.51 13.20
N ARG A 469 17.74 -0.05 14.41
CA ARG A 469 17.26 0.56 15.67
C ARG A 469 18.00 1.85 16.02
N GLY A 470 19.27 1.96 15.64
CA GLY A 470 20.08 3.18 15.77
C GLY A 470 19.66 4.32 14.85
N GLY A 471 18.83 4.04 13.83
CA GLY A 471 18.42 5.04 12.82
C GLY A 471 19.52 5.33 11.78
N ASP A 472 20.47 4.41 11.62
CA ASP A 472 21.50 4.44 10.58
C ASP A 472 21.01 3.88 9.25
N ILE A 473 19.92 3.11 9.26
CA ILE A 473 19.25 2.57 8.09
C ILE A 473 17.82 3.09 8.06
N ASP A 474 17.46 3.78 6.98
CA ASP A 474 16.13 4.31 6.75
C ASP A 474 15.26 3.32 5.92
N GLU A 475 15.86 2.56 4.99
CA GLU A 475 15.17 1.57 4.15
C GLU A 475 15.97 0.26 3.99
N VAL A 476 15.27 -0.86 3.82
CA VAL A 476 15.83 -2.18 3.52
C VAL A 476 15.33 -2.66 2.15
N TRP A 477 16.25 -2.92 1.24
CA TRP A 477 15.99 -3.32 -0.14
C TRP A 477 16.37 -4.79 -0.36
N LEU A 478 15.37 -5.65 -0.49
CA LEU A 478 15.55 -7.06 -0.81
C LEU A 478 15.83 -7.21 -2.31
N THR A 479 17.04 -7.63 -2.67
CA THR A 479 17.43 -7.83 -4.09
C THR A 479 17.51 -9.31 -4.46
N LEU A 480 16.94 -10.16 -3.62
CA LEU A 480 16.89 -11.60 -3.80
C LEU A 480 15.91 -11.96 -4.94
N PRO A 481 16.23 -12.99 -5.77
CA PRO A 481 15.27 -13.56 -6.72
C PRO A 481 13.99 -14.02 -6.04
N ILE A 482 12.84 -13.90 -6.70
CA ILE A 482 11.53 -14.34 -6.16
C ILE A 482 11.53 -15.85 -5.83
N SER A 483 12.36 -16.64 -6.53
CA SER A 483 12.56 -18.07 -6.23
C SER A 483 13.12 -18.32 -4.82
N ASN A 484 13.79 -17.35 -4.20
CA ASN A 484 14.30 -17.44 -2.82
C ASN A 484 13.23 -17.03 -1.80
N GLU A 485 12.02 -17.55 -1.97
CA GLU A 485 10.84 -17.22 -1.16
C GLU A 485 11.12 -17.41 0.34
N TRP A 486 11.74 -18.52 0.73
CA TRP A 486 12.02 -18.84 2.14
C TRP A 486 12.85 -17.73 2.81
N ARG A 487 13.84 -17.19 2.10
CA ARG A 487 14.77 -16.17 2.61
C ARG A 487 14.08 -14.81 2.69
N ILE A 488 13.30 -14.46 1.66
CA ILE A 488 12.44 -13.27 1.64
C ILE A 488 11.45 -13.33 2.81
N GLN A 489 10.74 -14.45 3.01
CA GLN A 489 9.77 -14.63 4.09
C GLN A 489 10.42 -14.59 5.47
N ARG A 490 11.63 -15.15 5.63
CA ARG A 490 12.40 -15.07 6.89
C ARG A 490 12.70 -13.61 7.23
N ILE A 491 13.27 -12.86 6.29
CA ILE A 491 13.63 -11.45 6.50
C ILE A 491 12.38 -10.58 6.77
N VAL A 492 11.30 -10.77 6.01
CA VAL A 492 10.03 -10.06 6.23
C VAL A 492 9.47 -10.36 7.62
N ARG A 493 9.56 -11.61 8.08
CA ARG A 493 9.07 -12.03 9.40
C ARG A 493 9.90 -11.44 10.52
N GLU A 494 11.21 -11.44 10.38
CA GLU A 494 12.13 -10.96 11.41
C GLU A 494 12.18 -9.43 11.49
N LEU A 495 11.99 -8.73 10.37
CA LEU A 495 11.88 -7.26 10.31
C LEU A 495 10.45 -6.74 10.48
N ARG A 496 9.44 -7.62 10.59
CA ARG A 496 8.03 -7.28 10.85
C ARG A 496 7.85 -6.30 12.01
N ASP A 497 8.79 -6.43 12.93
CA ASP A 497 8.77 -5.94 14.28
C ASP A 497 9.66 -4.67 14.41
N GLU A 498 10.41 -4.33 13.36
CA GLU A 498 11.26 -3.15 13.28
C GLU A 498 10.57 -2.04 12.47
N PHE A 499 10.81 -0.77 12.81
CA PHE A 499 10.21 0.39 12.14
C PHE A 499 11.00 0.82 10.91
N VAL A 500 11.19 -0.10 9.96
CA VAL A 500 11.96 0.13 8.72
C VAL A 500 11.11 -0.08 7.47
N GLU A 501 11.34 0.74 6.43
CA GLU A 501 10.65 0.55 5.14
C GLU A 501 11.29 -0.61 4.38
N LEU A 502 10.48 -1.62 4.04
CA LEU A 502 10.94 -2.83 3.37
C LEU A 502 10.45 -2.86 1.91
N ARG A 503 11.38 -2.96 0.98
CA ARG A 503 11.15 -2.94 -0.47
C ARG A 503 11.75 -4.18 -1.14
N LEU A 504 11.00 -4.85 -2.01
CA LEU A 504 11.53 -5.94 -2.83
C LEU A 504 11.87 -5.41 -4.22
N LEU A 505 13.10 -5.62 -4.65
CA LEU A 505 13.63 -5.31 -5.97
C LEU A 505 13.85 -6.64 -6.70
N PRO A 506 12.80 -7.20 -7.33
CA PRO A 506 12.94 -8.44 -8.07
C PRO A 506 13.79 -8.21 -9.33
N ASP A 507 14.61 -9.20 -9.71
CA ASP A 507 15.27 -9.19 -11.02
C ASP A 507 14.22 -9.41 -12.12
N VAL A 508 13.62 -8.31 -12.56
CA VAL A 508 12.58 -8.28 -13.60
C VAL A 508 13.13 -8.36 -15.01
N ARG A 509 14.44 -8.55 -15.23
CA ARG A 509 14.98 -8.67 -16.60
C ARG A 509 14.34 -9.82 -17.39
N GLN A 510 13.64 -10.72 -16.69
CA GLN A 510 12.83 -11.80 -17.27
C GLN A 510 11.30 -11.60 -17.07
N MET A 511 10.81 -10.58 -16.36
CA MET A 511 9.38 -10.41 -16.03
C MET A 511 8.88 -9.03 -16.47
N ALA A 512 8.25 -8.97 -17.65
CA ALA A 512 7.67 -7.73 -18.23
C ALA A 512 6.34 -7.26 -17.58
N ILE A 513 5.95 -7.75 -16.40
CA ILE A 513 4.54 -7.73 -15.92
C ILE A 513 4.34 -6.92 -14.62
N VAL A 514 5.37 -6.31 -14.03
CA VAL A 514 5.19 -5.60 -12.73
C VAL A 514 4.69 -4.16 -12.89
N ASP A 515 4.09 -3.78 -14.01
CA ASP A 515 3.85 -2.39 -14.42
C ASP A 515 2.74 -1.66 -13.61
N ARG A 516 1.96 -2.38 -12.78
CA ARG A 516 0.86 -1.76 -11.99
C ARG A 516 1.00 -1.84 -10.47
N SER A 517 1.88 -2.72 -9.98
CA SER A 517 2.12 -2.89 -8.53
C SER A 517 3.55 -2.57 -8.13
N ALA A 518 4.48 -2.45 -9.09
CA ALA A 518 5.82 -1.96 -8.82
C ALA A 518 5.88 -0.43 -8.90
N THR A 519 6.60 0.12 -7.94
CA THR A 519 7.08 1.50 -7.94
C THR A 519 8.41 1.53 -8.67
N ASP A 520 8.64 2.49 -9.55
CA ASP A 520 9.98 2.73 -10.09
C ASP A 520 10.87 3.38 -9.03
N VAL A 521 12.03 2.76 -8.76
CA VAL A 521 13.06 3.29 -7.88
C VAL A 521 14.38 3.26 -8.63
N LEU A 522 14.95 4.43 -8.92
CA LEU A 522 16.19 4.57 -9.70
C LEU A 522 16.13 3.86 -11.07
N GLY A 523 14.96 3.82 -11.73
CA GLY A 523 14.78 3.10 -13.01
C GLY A 523 14.71 1.58 -12.85
N MET A 524 14.37 1.08 -11.65
CA MET A 524 14.20 -0.33 -11.33
C MET A 524 12.79 -0.55 -10.77
N PRO A 525 12.02 -1.53 -11.25
CA PRO A 525 10.70 -1.82 -10.70
C PRO A 525 10.84 -2.53 -9.34
N ALA A 526 10.19 -1.97 -8.34
CA ALA A 526 10.21 -2.45 -6.97
C ALA A 526 8.81 -2.69 -6.42
N ILE A 527 8.58 -3.85 -5.81
CA ILE A 527 7.31 -4.22 -5.16
C ILE A 527 7.38 -3.79 -3.70
N ASN A 528 6.40 -3.00 -3.27
CA ASN A 528 6.27 -2.61 -1.87
C ASN A 528 5.66 -3.77 -1.07
N LEU A 529 6.49 -4.48 -0.30
CA LEU A 529 6.03 -5.63 0.49
C LEU A 529 5.28 -5.20 1.75
N ALA A 530 5.59 -4.03 2.28
CA ALA A 530 5.04 -3.58 3.54
C ALA A 530 4.91 -2.05 3.58
N THR A 531 4.00 -1.49 2.76
CA THR A 531 3.62 -0.06 2.82
C THR A 531 2.15 0.11 3.22
N THR A 532 1.76 1.33 3.59
CA THR A 532 0.36 1.74 3.72
C THR A 532 -0.10 2.23 2.33
N PRO A 533 -0.87 1.46 1.55
CA PRO A 533 -1.15 1.79 0.16
C PRO A 533 -2.22 2.88 0.09
N ARG A 534 -1.85 4.17 0.06
CA ARG A 534 -2.85 5.24 -0.08
C ARG A 534 -2.35 6.44 -0.88
N SER A 535 -3.28 7.02 -1.63
CA SER A 535 -3.02 8.19 -2.47
C SER A 535 -2.79 9.42 -1.59
N ALA A 536 -1.80 10.26 -1.96
CA ALA A 536 -1.49 11.49 -1.22
C ALA A 536 -2.71 12.41 -0.97
N PRO A 537 -3.66 12.62 -1.92
CA PRO A 537 -4.82 13.48 -1.70
C PRO A 537 -5.73 13.05 -0.55
N GLU A 538 -5.87 11.75 -0.31
CA GLU A 538 -6.73 11.25 0.75
C GLU A 538 -6.08 11.42 2.13
N LEU A 539 -4.76 11.22 2.24
CA LEU A 539 -4.02 11.59 3.46
C LEU A 539 -4.11 13.10 3.73
N TRP A 540 -4.13 13.93 2.69
CA TRP A 540 -4.33 15.37 2.79
C TRP A 540 -5.69 15.73 3.36
N ALA A 541 -6.77 15.16 2.80
CA ALA A 541 -8.12 15.38 3.27
C ALA A 541 -8.26 15.00 4.75
N LYS A 542 -7.69 13.87 5.16
CA LYS A 542 -7.68 13.44 6.56
C LYS A 542 -6.94 14.40 7.47
N PHE A 543 -5.74 14.82 7.08
CA PHE A 543 -4.89 15.69 7.90
C PHE A 543 -5.52 17.09 8.12
N ALA A 544 -6.15 17.64 7.08
CA ALA A 544 -6.88 18.89 7.16
C ALA A 544 -8.14 18.74 8.02
N PHE A 545 -8.92 17.68 7.77
CA PHE A 545 -10.11 17.34 8.56
C PHE A 545 -9.79 17.21 10.04
N ASP A 546 -8.77 16.44 10.42
CA ASP A 546 -8.42 16.20 11.83
C ASP A 546 -8.14 17.52 12.59
N ARG A 547 -7.46 18.48 11.95
CA ARG A 547 -7.15 19.79 12.56
C ARG A 547 -8.35 20.70 12.63
N LEU A 548 -9.09 20.83 11.54
CA LEU A 548 -10.29 21.66 11.50
C LEU A 548 -11.34 21.13 12.47
N PHE A 549 -11.50 19.82 12.55
CA PHE A 549 -12.38 19.15 13.50
C PHE A 549 -11.91 19.37 14.94
N ALA A 550 -10.64 19.13 15.25
CA ALA A 550 -10.11 19.36 16.60
C ALA A 550 -10.26 20.83 17.03
N PHE A 551 -10.00 21.77 16.13
CA PHE A 551 -10.18 23.19 16.38
C PHE A 551 -11.65 23.56 16.64
N GLY A 552 -12.56 23.09 15.78
CA GLY A 552 -14.00 23.32 15.90
C GLY A 552 -14.61 22.72 17.17
N VAL A 553 -14.08 21.58 17.65
CA VAL A 553 -14.48 20.97 18.92
C VAL A 553 -13.86 21.69 20.11
N LEU A 554 -12.60 22.12 20.02
CA LEU A 554 -11.88 22.67 21.16
C LEU A 554 -12.42 24.04 21.60
N ILE A 555 -12.78 24.92 20.66
CA ILE A 555 -13.32 26.27 20.97
C ILE A 555 -14.52 26.22 21.92
N PRO A 556 -15.63 25.53 21.59
CA PRO A 556 -16.80 25.47 22.48
C PRO A 556 -16.50 24.66 23.75
N LEU A 557 -15.50 23.79 23.73
CA LEU A 557 -15.12 22.95 24.86
C LEU A 557 -14.21 23.67 25.86
N LEU A 558 -13.54 24.77 25.50
CA LEU A 558 -12.63 25.50 26.38
C LEU A 558 -13.25 25.89 27.75
N PRO A 559 -14.48 26.45 27.82
CA PRO A 559 -15.12 26.72 29.11
C PRO A 559 -15.32 25.47 29.95
N LEU A 560 -15.73 24.36 29.32
CA LEU A 560 -15.90 23.08 30.00
C LEU A 560 -14.55 22.53 30.48
N LEU A 561 -13.50 22.57 29.65
CA LEU A 561 -12.15 22.13 30.02
C LEU A 561 -11.62 22.91 31.22
N THR A 562 -11.87 24.22 31.29
CA THR A 562 -11.51 25.07 32.44
C THR A 562 -12.27 24.66 33.69
N MET A 563 -13.58 24.43 33.59
CA MET A 563 -14.39 23.98 34.74
C MET A 563 -13.95 22.60 35.24
N LEU A 564 -13.69 21.65 34.33
CA LEU A 564 -13.15 20.34 34.68
C LEU A 564 -11.73 20.45 35.27
N ALA A 565 -10.90 21.35 34.77
CA ALA A 565 -9.56 21.62 35.31
C ALA A 565 -9.62 22.10 36.77
N ILE A 566 -10.55 23.01 37.08
CA ILE A 566 -10.80 23.50 38.44
C ILE A 566 -11.29 22.34 39.32
N ALA A 567 -12.29 21.57 38.88
CA ALA A 567 -12.81 20.42 39.61
C ALA A 567 -11.72 19.38 39.93
N VAL A 568 -10.83 19.08 38.97
CA VAL A 568 -9.69 18.18 39.17
C VAL A 568 -8.71 18.77 40.19
N LYS A 569 -8.41 20.07 40.11
CA LYS A 569 -7.49 20.76 41.01
C LYS A 569 -8.00 20.80 42.45
N LEU A 570 -9.31 21.03 42.65
CA LEU A 570 -9.95 21.03 43.96
C LEU A 570 -10.08 19.61 44.55
N SER A 571 -10.14 18.57 43.71
CA SER A 571 -10.30 17.19 44.20
C SER A 571 -9.04 16.58 44.83
N SER A 572 -7.84 17.00 44.41
CA SER A 572 -6.57 16.50 44.97
C SER A 572 -5.38 17.41 44.62
N PRO A 573 -4.32 17.48 45.44
CA PRO A 573 -3.10 18.23 45.12
C PRO A 573 -2.37 17.65 43.89
N GLY A 574 -1.65 18.51 43.14
CA GLY A 574 -0.85 18.14 41.96
C GLY A 574 -1.25 18.82 40.63
N PRO A 575 -0.67 18.41 39.48
CA PRO A 575 -0.97 18.95 38.15
C PRO A 575 -2.30 18.46 37.55
N VAL A 576 -3.06 19.35 36.91
CA VAL A 576 -4.40 19.05 36.34
C VAL A 576 -4.31 17.99 35.24
N LEU A 577 -3.32 18.11 34.36
CA LEU A 577 -3.11 17.21 33.25
C LEU A 577 -2.17 16.06 33.66
N PHE A 578 -2.60 14.84 33.37
CA PHE A 578 -1.79 13.64 33.42
C PHE A 578 -1.15 13.42 32.03
N ARG A 579 0.17 13.16 32.03
CA ARG A 579 0.96 12.91 30.83
C ARG A 579 1.53 11.50 30.89
N GLN A 580 1.38 10.74 29.82
CA GLN A 580 1.95 9.40 29.71
C GLN A 580 2.57 9.19 28.33
N ARG A 581 3.74 8.57 28.28
CA ARG A 581 4.41 8.24 27.03
C ARG A 581 3.71 7.07 26.32
N ARG A 582 3.55 7.21 25.01
CA ARG A 582 2.87 6.27 24.12
C ARG A 582 3.60 6.19 22.78
N LYS A 583 3.55 5.03 22.11
CA LYS A 583 4.05 4.90 20.73
C LYS A 583 3.04 5.49 19.74
N GLY A 584 3.53 6.37 18.89
CA GLY A 584 2.80 7.05 17.82
C GLY A 584 3.14 6.46 16.46
N VAL A 585 3.02 7.27 15.40
CA VAL A 585 3.33 6.80 14.05
C VAL A 585 4.82 6.42 13.94
N ASP A 586 5.10 5.31 13.26
CA ASP A 586 6.43 4.74 13.06
C ASP A 586 7.19 4.50 14.38
N GLY A 587 6.44 4.19 15.45
CA GLY A 587 7.01 3.88 16.76
C GLY A 587 7.47 5.09 17.58
N ARG A 588 7.28 6.32 17.08
CA ARG A 588 7.74 7.53 17.77
C ARG A 588 7.00 7.79 19.06
N GLU A 589 7.73 8.00 20.15
CA GLU A 589 7.12 8.34 21.43
C GLU A 589 6.51 9.75 21.43
N PHE A 590 5.33 9.88 22.04
CA PHE A 590 4.71 11.16 22.35
C PHE A 590 3.97 11.10 23.69
N ASP A 591 3.75 12.27 24.29
CA ASP A 591 2.95 12.39 25.51
C ASP A 591 1.46 12.50 25.18
N ILE A 592 0.67 11.52 25.62
CA ILE A 592 -0.79 11.64 25.59
C ILE A 592 -1.26 12.52 26.75
N LEU A 593 -2.17 13.45 26.47
CA LEU A 593 -2.74 14.36 27.46
C LEU A 593 -4.09 13.84 27.95
N LYS A 594 -4.28 13.77 29.28
CA LYS A 594 -5.55 13.43 29.92
C LYS A 594 -5.78 14.29 31.16
N PHE A 595 -7.01 14.43 31.61
CA PHE A 595 -7.25 14.92 32.96
C PHE A 595 -6.83 13.87 33.99
N ARG A 596 -6.25 14.35 35.09
CA ARG A 596 -5.88 13.48 36.20
C ARG A 596 -7.13 12.94 36.88
N THR A 597 -7.27 11.63 36.88
CA THR A 597 -8.39 10.90 37.51
C THR A 597 -7.98 10.09 38.74
N MET A 598 -6.68 10.01 39.02
CA MET A 598 -6.09 9.26 40.12
C MET A 598 -5.19 10.15 40.97
N ARG A 599 -5.05 9.83 42.26
CA ARG A 599 -4.07 10.48 43.14
C ARG A 599 -2.64 10.17 42.65
N VAL A 600 -1.73 11.12 42.79
CA VAL A 600 -0.32 10.93 42.40
C VAL A 600 0.32 9.91 43.33
N HIS A 601 0.80 8.80 42.78
CA HIS A 601 1.46 7.74 43.54
C HIS A 601 2.84 7.48 42.92
N ARG A 602 3.85 7.14 43.74
CA ARG A 602 5.16 6.71 43.24
C ARG A 602 4.97 5.39 42.49
N ALA A 603 5.27 5.38 41.20
CA ALA A 603 5.32 4.14 40.42
C ALA A 603 6.45 3.26 40.98
N GLN A 604 6.14 2.02 41.33
CA GLN A 604 7.18 1.01 41.55
C GLN A 604 7.76 0.63 40.18
N PRO A 605 9.10 0.66 40.00
CA PRO A 605 9.72 0.25 38.75
C PRO A 605 9.34 -1.21 38.42
N GLY A 606 8.87 -1.47 37.21
CA GLY A 606 8.69 -2.83 36.68
C GLY A 606 7.30 -3.47 36.83
N VAL A 607 6.33 -2.86 37.52
CA VAL A 607 4.96 -3.41 37.63
C VAL A 607 3.93 -2.37 37.21
N VAL A 608 3.39 -2.51 35.99
CA VAL A 608 2.27 -1.67 35.51
C VAL A 608 0.96 -2.32 35.92
N GLN A 609 0.45 -1.94 37.08
CA GLN A 609 -0.88 -2.37 37.49
C GLN A 609 -1.93 -1.57 36.71
N GLN A 610 -2.61 -2.23 35.77
CA GLN A 610 -3.72 -1.66 35.02
C GLN A 610 -4.81 -1.20 36.00
N ALA A 611 -5.36 0.00 35.77
CA ALA A 611 -6.31 0.61 36.68
C ALA A 611 -7.68 -0.09 36.60
N SER A 612 -7.93 -0.98 37.55
CA SER A 612 -9.17 -1.76 37.66
C SER A 612 -10.40 -0.91 37.97
N ARG A 613 -11.60 -1.48 37.77
CA ARG A 613 -12.89 -0.83 38.03
C ARG A 613 -13.07 -0.33 39.46
N ASN A 614 -12.41 -0.94 40.44
CA ASN A 614 -12.52 -0.62 41.87
C ASN A 614 -11.16 -0.18 42.46
N ASP A 615 -10.43 0.63 41.70
CA ASP A 615 -9.11 1.11 42.11
C ASP A 615 -9.23 2.26 43.14
N SER A 616 -8.70 2.03 44.36
CA SER A 616 -8.74 2.96 45.50
C SER A 616 -8.02 4.29 45.23
N ARG A 617 -7.19 4.35 44.19
CA ARG A 617 -6.44 5.55 43.79
C ARG A 617 -7.29 6.55 43.02
N ILE A 618 -8.47 6.16 42.53
CA ILE A 618 -9.36 7.00 41.72
C ILE A 618 -10.08 8.03 42.62
N THR A 619 -10.07 9.32 42.25
CA THR A 619 -10.81 10.35 42.99
C THR A 619 -12.31 10.33 42.60
N ARG A 620 -13.21 10.88 43.44
CA ARG A 620 -14.65 10.96 43.10
C ARG A 620 -14.90 11.69 41.77
N VAL A 621 -14.22 12.82 41.56
CA VAL A 621 -14.23 13.56 40.29
C VAL A 621 -13.61 12.71 39.17
N GLY A 622 -12.50 12.01 39.45
CA GLY A 622 -11.86 11.09 38.51
C GLY A 622 -12.77 9.95 38.05
N ALA A 623 -13.58 9.39 38.94
CA ALA A 623 -14.54 8.34 38.62
C ALA A 623 -15.63 8.86 37.68
N PHE A 624 -16.14 10.07 37.92
CA PHE A 624 -17.08 10.74 37.01
C PHE A 624 -16.45 10.99 35.63
N LEU A 625 -15.24 11.52 35.58
CA LEU A 625 -14.51 11.78 34.33
C LEU A 625 -14.25 10.51 33.51
N ARG A 626 -13.87 9.40 34.15
CA ARG A 626 -13.63 8.11 33.46
C ARG A 626 -14.91 7.49 32.93
N ARG A 627 -16.01 7.55 33.69
CA ARG A 627 -17.33 7.04 33.28
C ARG A 627 -17.87 7.79 32.06
N THR A 628 -17.63 9.10 32.00
CA THR A 628 -18.09 9.95 30.90
C THR A 628 -17.05 10.09 29.78
N SER A 629 -15.85 9.50 29.93
CA SER A 629 -14.70 9.69 29.04
C SER A 629 -14.25 11.16 28.89
N LEU A 630 -14.69 12.05 29.78
CA LEU A 630 -14.31 13.45 29.77
C LEU A 630 -12.84 13.64 30.12
N ASP A 631 -12.19 12.65 30.75
CA ASP A 631 -10.75 12.65 31.03
C ASP A 631 -9.89 12.66 29.78
N GLU A 632 -10.43 12.26 28.63
CA GLU A 632 -9.71 12.14 27.37
C GLU A 632 -9.82 13.37 26.46
N LEU A 633 -10.69 14.32 26.79
CA LEU A 633 -10.90 15.53 25.99
C LEU A 633 -9.59 16.34 25.74
N PRO A 634 -8.62 16.41 26.67
CA PRO A 634 -7.33 17.05 26.39
C PRO A 634 -6.55 16.43 25.21
N GLN A 635 -6.88 15.22 24.76
CA GLN A 635 -6.24 14.61 23.58
C GLN A 635 -6.53 15.38 22.28
N PHE A 636 -7.58 16.22 22.23
CA PHE A 636 -7.80 17.09 21.08
C PHE A 636 -6.65 18.10 20.87
N PHE A 637 -5.92 18.48 21.93
CA PHE A 637 -4.67 19.23 21.78
C PHE A 637 -3.59 18.39 21.05
N ASN A 638 -3.46 17.09 21.35
CA ASN A 638 -2.55 16.20 20.64
C ASN A 638 -2.90 16.07 19.15
N VAL A 639 -4.20 16.07 18.81
CA VAL A 639 -4.67 16.08 17.41
C VAL A 639 -4.30 17.39 16.72
N LEU A 640 -4.53 18.53 17.39
CA LEU A 640 -4.16 19.85 16.85
C LEU A 640 -2.65 19.97 16.60
N PHE A 641 -1.82 19.45 17.51
CA PHE A 641 -0.36 19.39 17.36
C PHE A 641 0.10 18.34 16.33
N GLY A 642 -0.80 17.52 15.79
CA GLY A 642 -0.52 16.51 14.77
C GLY A 642 0.16 15.24 15.28
N GLN A 643 0.16 15.02 16.61
CA GLN A 643 0.67 13.80 17.24
C GLN A 643 -0.36 12.67 17.17
N MET A 644 -1.65 13.01 17.20
CA MET A 644 -2.78 12.09 17.07
C MET A 644 -3.70 12.48 15.90
N SER A 645 -4.63 11.58 15.59
CA SER A 645 -5.75 11.79 14.67
C SER A 645 -7.07 11.70 15.43
N VAL A 646 -8.16 12.25 14.88
CA VAL A 646 -9.49 12.08 15.50
C VAL A 646 -9.88 10.59 15.46
N VAL A 647 -9.67 9.95 14.32
CA VAL A 647 -9.97 8.54 14.07
C VAL A 647 -8.71 7.76 13.69
N GLY A 648 -8.44 6.67 14.41
CA GLY A 648 -7.30 5.78 14.17
C GLY A 648 -7.18 4.69 15.23
N PRO A 649 -6.23 3.75 15.07
CA PRO A 649 -5.91 2.77 16.10
C PRO A 649 -5.52 3.48 17.40
N ARG A 650 -6.13 3.11 18.51
CA ARG A 650 -5.89 3.77 19.80
C ARG A 650 -4.50 3.39 20.35
N PRO A 651 -3.69 4.32 20.87
CA PRO A 651 -2.33 4.01 21.32
C PRO A 651 -2.34 3.20 22.63
N HIS A 652 -1.44 2.22 22.75
CA HIS A 652 -1.29 1.37 23.93
C HIS A 652 -0.11 1.83 24.80
N ALA A 653 -0.04 1.32 26.03
CA ALA A 653 1.02 1.72 26.97
C ALA A 653 2.28 1.01 26.50
N ILE A 654 3.45 1.64 26.63
CA ILE A 654 4.69 1.08 26.11
C ILE A 654 4.92 -0.33 26.70
N GLU A 655 4.61 -0.50 27.98
CA GLU A 655 4.77 -1.76 28.70
C GLU A 655 3.78 -2.85 28.23
N HIS A 656 2.61 -2.47 27.71
CA HIS A 656 1.69 -3.43 27.07
C HIS A 656 2.14 -3.79 25.65
N ASP A 657 2.78 -2.87 24.95
CA ASP A 657 3.29 -3.14 23.60
C ASP A 657 4.34 -4.22 23.61
N ASP A 658 5.24 -4.20 24.59
CA ASP A 658 6.34 -5.16 24.68
C ASP A 658 5.82 -6.57 25.00
N LEU A 659 4.75 -6.69 25.79
CA LEU A 659 4.06 -7.95 26.07
C LEU A 659 3.30 -8.49 24.84
N TYR A 660 2.43 -7.68 24.23
CA TYR A 660 1.53 -8.15 23.17
C TYR A 660 2.20 -8.32 21.81
N ARG A 661 3.30 -7.61 21.55
CA ARG A 661 4.09 -7.78 20.32
C ARG A 661 4.56 -9.21 20.12
N GLN A 662 4.92 -9.90 21.20
CA GLN A 662 5.39 -11.29 21.14
C GLN A 662 4.24 -12.30 20.99
N LEU A 663 3.03 -11.92 21.38
CA LEU A 663 1.88 -12.83 21.47
C LEU A 663 0.91 -12.72 20.29
N ILE A 664 0.95 -11.62 19.53
CA ILE A 664 -0.05 -11.31 18.50
C ILE A 664 0.63 -10.98 17.18
N ASP A 665 0.33 -11.78 16.16
CA ASP A 665 0.80 -11.54 14.80
C ASP A 665 0.36 -10.17 14.27
N CYS A 666 1.25 -9.54 13.50
CA CYS A 666 1.03 -8.24 12.87
C CYS A 666 0.69 -7.09 13.84
N TYR A 667 0.94 -7.25 15.15
CA TYR A 667 0.62 -6.24 16.16
C TYR A 667 1.29 -4.88 15.86
N MET A 668 2.53 -4.88 15.36
CA MET A 668 3.28 -3.66 15.04
C MET A 668 2.72 -2.84 13.86
N TYR A 669 1.93 -3.44 12.96
CA TYR A 669 1.38 -2.72 11.81
C TYR A 669 0.47 -1.55 12.21
N ARG A 670 -0.14 -1.59 13.41
CA ARG A 670 -0.97 -0.50 13.95
C ARG A 670 -0.26 0.85 14.03
N TYR A 671 1.08 0.84 14.10
CA TYR A 671 1.92 2.03 14.22
C TYR A 671 2.20 2.72 12.89
N ARG A 672 1.75 2.19 11.76
CA ARG A 672 1.95 2.82 10.43
C ARG A 672 0.99 3.96 10.12
N VAL A 673 0.00 4.19 10.98
CA VAL A 673 -0.94 5.30 10.89
C VAL A 673 -0.99 6.05 12.20
N ARG A 674 -1.37 7.33 12.16
CA ARG A 674 -1.45 8.13 13.39
C ARG A 674 -2.46 7.52 14.37
N PRO A 675 -2.12 7.46 15.66
CA PRO A 675 -3.03 6.95 16.66
C PRO A 675 -4.28 7.84 16.78
N GLY A 676 -5.44 7.21 16.98
CA GLY A 676 -6.73 7.88 17.12
C GLY A 676 -7.13 8.17 18.55
N ILE A 677 -7.93 9.23 18.77
CA ILE A 677 -8.73 9.39 20.01
C ILE A 677 -9.78 8.27 20.06
N THR A 678 -10.47 8.05 18.95
CA THR A 678 -11.40 6.94 18.74
C THR A 678 -10.95 6.06 17.57
N GLY A 679 -11.42 4.81 17.53
CA GLY A 679 -11.07 3.87 16.46
C GLY A 679 -12.18 2.85 16.20
N TRP A 680 -12.05 2.11 15.10
CA TRP A 680 -13.03 1.11 14.69
C TRP A 680 -13.20 -0.01 15.72
N ALA A 681 -12.11 -0.48 16.33
CA ALA A 681 -12.18 -1.47 17.40
C ALA A 681 -12.97 -0.96 18.61
N GLN A 682 -12.81 0.33 18.96
CA GLN A 682 -13.48 0.96 20.10
C GLN A 682 -15.00 1.00 19.89
N VAL A 683 -15.45 1.41 18.70
CA VAL A 683 -16.89 1.46 18.43
C VAL A 683 -17.50 0.05 18.36
N ASN A 684 -16.74 -0.98 18.00
CA ASN A 684 -17.18 -2.38 17.98
C ASN A 684 -17.03 -3.13 19.32
N GLY A 685 -16.88 -2.40 20.43
CA GLY A 685 -16.94 -2.98 21.77
C GLY A 685 -15.61 -3.48 22.32
N TYR A 686 -14.50 -3.36 21.58
CA TYR A 686 -13.15 -3.69 22.06
C TYR A 686 -12.50 -2.49 22.80
N ARG A 687 -13.28 -1.87 23.69
CA ARG A 687 -12.86 -0.72 24.51
C ARG A 687 -12.47 -1.21 25.91
N GLY A 688 -11.28 -0.84 26.40
CA GLY A 688 -10.89 -1.05 27.81
C GLY A 688 -9.89 -2.19 28.05
N GLU A 689 -9.93 -2.75 29.26
CA GLU A 689 -9.01 -3.81 29.72
C GLU A 689 -9.33 -5.14 29.04
N THR A 690 -8.60 -5.48 27.98
CA THR A 690 -8.59 -6.83 27.43
C THR A 690 -7.74 -7.72 28.33
N ARG A 691 -8.37 -8.33 29.33
CA ARG A 691 -7.73 -9.29 30.26
C ARG A 691 -7.31 -10.60 29.58
N LYS A 692 -7.82 -10.85 28.38
CA LYS A 692 -7.59 -12.04 27.55
C LYS A 692 -6.83 -11.66 26.29
N VAL A 693 -5.82 -12.45 25.93
CA VAL A 693 -4.98 -12.23 24.73
C VAL A 693 -5.84 -12.28 23.47
N GLU A 694 -6.86 -13.13 23.42
CA GLU A 694 -7.77 -13.27 22.27
C GLU A 694 -8.57 -11.99 22.03
N ALA A 695 -8.98 -11.30 23.09
CA ALA A 695 -9.70 -10.04 22.99
C ALA A 695 -8.78 -8.92 22.47
N MET A 696 -7.49 -8.95 22.83
CA MET A 696 -6.49 -8.04 22.26
C MET A 696 -6.20 -8.36 20.78
N ALA A 697 -6.12 -9.64 20.41
CA ALA A 697 -5.94 -10.07 19.02
C ALA A 697 -7.13 -9.64 18.14
N ALA A 698 -8.36 -9.79 18.63
CA ALA A 698 -9.55 -9.29 17.96
C ALA A 698 -9.52 -7.77 17.78
N ARG A 699 -9.08 -7.02 18.81
CA ARG A 699 -8.88 -5.57 18.72
C ARG A 699 -7.88 -5.19 17.62
N VAL A 700 -6.74 -5.87 17.56
CA VAL A 700 -5.73 -5.67 16.51
C VAL A 700 -6.32 -5.97 15.12
N LYS A 701 -7.11 -7.04 14.98
CA LYS A 701 -7.80 -7.37 13.72
C LYS A 701 -8.71 -6.22 13.25
N PHE A 702 -9.47 -5.60 14.16
CA PHE A 702 -10.29 -4.43 13.82
C PHE A 702 -9.46 -3.19 13.48
N ASP A 703 -8.33 -2.98 14.14
CA ASP A 703 -7.40 -1.88 13.81
C ASP A 703 -6.79 -2.08 12.41
N LEU A 704 -6.38 -3.30 12.06
CA LEU A 704 -5.89 -3.65 10.72
C LEU A 704 -6.98 -3.53 9.65
N PHE A 705 -8.20 -3.97 9.95
CA PHE A 705 -9.35 -3.81 9.06
C PHE A 705 -9.61 -2.34 8.74
N TYR A 706 -9.56 -1.48 9.77
CA TYR A 706 -9.65 -0.03 9.57
C TYR A 706 -8.54 0.49 8.67
N MET A 707 -7.30 0.03 8.86
CA MET A 707 -6.18 0.43 8.03
C MET A 707 -6.28 -0.08 6.58
N GLN A 708 -6.90 -1.21 6.32
CA GLN A 708 -7.07 -1.73 4.96
C GLN A 708 -8.24 -1.06 4.22
N ASN A 709 -9.30 -0.71 4.95
CA ASN A 709 -10.58 -0.23 4.38
C ASN A 709 -10.87 1.24 4.67
N TRP A 710 -9.85 1.99 5.08
CA TRP A 710 -10.03 3.40 5.43
C TRP A 710 -10.54 4.19 4.24
N SER A 711 -11.53 5.03 4.52
CA SER A 711 -12.00 6.08 3.64
C SER A 711 -12.43 7.26 4.50
N PHE A 712 -12.52 8.45 3.91
CA PHE A 712 -13.02 9.62 4.62
C PHE A 712 -14.41 9.38 5.23
N TRP A 713 -15.32 8.75 4.49
CA TRP A 713 -16.66 8.40 4.99
C TRP A 713 -16.62 7.38 6.12
N PHE A 714 -15.63 6.48 6.13
CA PHE A 714 -15.48 5.55 7.23
C PHE A 714 -15.09 6.26 8.53
N ASP A 715 -14.28 7.32 8.47
CA ASP A 715 -13.98 8.15 9.63
C ASP A 715 -15.23 8.87 10.15
N ILE A 716 -16.03 9.47 9.26
CA ILE A 716 -17.30 10.11 9.64
C ILE A 716 -18.23 9.10 10.31
N LYS A 717 -18.35 7.89 9.76
CA LYS A 717 -19.12 6.79 10.35
C LYS A 717 -18.61 6.45 11.76
N ILE A 718 -17.29 6.34 11.94
CA ILE A 718 -16.70 6.04 13.26
C ILE A 718 -17.01 7.17 14.24
N ILE A 719 -16.85 8.44 13.84
CA ILE A 719 -17.16 9.60 14.69
C ILE A 719 -18.62 9.59 15.13
N LEU A 720 -19.56 9.40 14.18
CA LEU A 720 -20.99 9.34 14.49
C LEU A 720 -21.30 8.18 15.43
N MET A 721 -20.75 6.99 15.15
CA MET A 721 -20.91 5.83 16.02
C MET A 721 -20.31 6.06 17.41
N THR A 722 -19.21 6.79 17.52
CA THR A 722 -18.58 7.16 18.80
C THR A 722 -19.47 8.10 19.60
N VAL A 723 -20.11 9.08 18.97
CA VAL A 723 -21.06 9.97 19.65
C VAL A 723 -22.27 9.16 20.13
N VAL A 724 -22.93 8.42 19.23
CA VAL A 724 -24.13 7.63 19.57
C VAL A 724 -23.83 6.59 20.64
N ARG A 725 -22.78 5.76 20.47
CA ARG A 725 -22.43 4.71 21.45
C ARG A 725 -21.73 5.26 22.69
N GLY A 726 -21.13 6.45 22.62
CA GLY A 726 -20.49 7.12 23.75
C GLY A 726 -21.50 7.71 24.74
N PHE A 727 -22.62 8.25 24.25
CA PHE A 727 -23.71 8.77 25.09
C PHE A 727 -24.75 7.71 25.51
N ILE A 728 -24.90 6.60 24.76
CA ILE A 728 -25.95 5.58 24.98
C ILE A 728 -25.40 4.24 25.51
N GLY A 729 -24.08 4.00 25.46
CA GLY A 729 -23.49 2.68 25.71
C GLY A 729 -23.23 2.33 27.19
N ARG A 730 -23.74 1.18 27.62
CA ARG A 730 -23.51 0.52 28.94
C ARG A 730 -22.05 0.11 29.25
N ASN A 731 -21.10 0.39 28.35
CA ASN A 731 -19.68 0.00 28.48
C ASN A 731 -18.73 1.20 28.65
N ALA A 732 -19.25 2.39 28.97
CA ALA A 732 -18.43 3.43 29.56
C ALA A 732 -18.14 3.03 31.02
N PHE A 733 -16.88 3.12 31.44
CA PHE A 733 -16.33 2.41 32.60
C PHE A 733 -17.19 2.47 33.87
#